data_AF-A0A0S6XAF0-F1
#
_entry.id   AF-A0A0S6XAF0-F1
#
_cell.length_a   1.000
_cell.length_b   1.000
_cell.length_c   1.000
_cell.angle_alpha   90.00
_cell.angle_beta   90.00
_cell.angle_gamma   90.00
#
_symmetry.space_group_name_H-M   'P 1'
#
loop_
_entity.id
_entity.type
_entity.pdbx_description
1 polymer ?
#
loop_
_entity_poly.entity_id
_entity_poly.type
_entity_poly.pdbx_seq_one_letter_code
_entity_poly.pdbx_strand_id
1 'polypeptide(L)'
;MPPSQLKRLKQSLREQGITGPQKSKKQKKQSQGQNADQRVRRDAALQQIRDSFNPFEIKASSRTAKFSSMSDRAAPTTISRPGVTKSMGEQTRRQNLLPELQRRNKSGGIVDRRIGEGDATMTPEERALQRFIREKSKRKNGSLFDLEGDDDEGTGLTHLGKALNFGEGGDEVDDFDAGSLAGSDDGSEKDGALLKRRREPTSDSEVILDDDDEEEPAKKKTKQEVMKEVIAKSKLHKYERQQAKEDDDELRAKLDSEMGDMLSLLMGRKPDPPKTNNAPAQGEATMNADRLAMIQGKSREAADKEYDLRLRQMAMDQKAAPADKTMTEEEKAKSEAERLKKLEESRQRRMRGEESEGSGDEKEKVARGGAERGPDEEAEEDRDDAAEFGLSTPRTKSKLPVLDDEDEFELDDDLLASDSEDGSETYDSAEDTGESDDEEDTPKVSRTVAEDEEDEFVRGILDTESTVEKKPSKSAGGTQSVAFTYPCPRSHTELLEVFGTVKDSDIPLIIQRIRALYHPSLSAENKEKLADFSCSLVEHLPYLGRHKGSLQVIETIIRHLHSLSRTFPEKIAGAFRQHLRDMHQRSDIDVGDLVIFTAIGSIYPTSDHFHQVVTPAITLMARWLGMTNPTEGHLVIGANVVALILHYQRLSKRYVPEALRFTLKVLRLSPRPAPGILQIHSTNLINMAEQYRDLSAFPEIFDASVVSALSSIKDTKTLQRLRILLSQSRLARRPLTLHKHRPLPIRTSVPKFEESFAPGKHYDPDKERSDAAKLRKEYKRERKGAMRELRKDANFVAREQLREKKEADQAYEKKFRRLVAEINSEEGRLGNEYAREKERRKKTK
;
A
#
# COMPACT_ATOMS: atom_id res chain seq x y z
N MET A 1 18.66 -47.42 45.27
CA MET A 1 19.80 -47.60 44.33
C MET A 1 19.33 -48.34 43.09
N PRO A 2 19.77 -47.96 41.87
CA PRO A 2 19.48 -48.74 40.68
C PRO A 2 20.02 -50.18 40.85
N PRO A 3 19.31 -51.21 40.38
CA PRO A 3 19.75 -52.59 40.55
C PRO A 3 21.05 -52.85 39.78
N SER A 4 21.93 -53.67 40.36
CA SER A 4 23.20 -54.10 39.75
C SER A 4 22.99 -54.66 38.33
N GLN A 5 23.96 -54.44 37.45
CA GLN A 5 23.96 -54.96 36.07
C GLN A 5 23.76 -56.48 36.04
N LEU A 6 24.36 -57.22 36.97
CA LEU A 6 24.18 -58.68 37.08
C LEU A 6 22.74 -59.06 37.44
N LYS A 7 22.09 -58.29 38.33
CA LYS A 7 20.70 -58.51 38.74
C LYS A 7 19.74 -58.23 37.58
N ARG A 8 19.96 -57.13 36.85
CA ARG A 8 19.23 -56.77 35.63
C ARG A 8 19.39 -57.84 34.53
N LEU A 9 20.60 -58.35 34.33
CA LEU A 9 20.88 -59.40 33.34
C LEU A 9 20.14 -60.70 33.67
N LYS A 10 20.23 -61.16 34.92
CA LYS A 10 19.51 -62.36 35.39
C LYS A 10 17.99 -62.21 35.36
N GLN A 11 17.47 -60.98 35.44
CA GLN A 11 16.04 -60.70 35.31
C GLN A 11 15.62 -60.73 33.84
N SER A 12 16.34 -60.01 32.96
CA SER A 12 16.08 -60.00 31.52
C SER A 12 16.18 -61.39 30.87
N LEU A 13 17.19 -62.19 31.26
CA LEU A 13 17.32 -63.58 30.80
C LEU A 13 16.20 -64.52 31.30
N ARG A 14 15.61 -64.22 32.48
CA ARG A 14 14.45 -64.95 33.00
C ARG A 14 13.17 -64.58 32.28
N GLU A 15 12.97 -63.28 32.06
CA GLU A 15 11.81 -62.71 31.37
C GLU A 15 11.72 -63.20 29.91
N GLN A 16 12.86 -63.29 29.22
CA GLN A 16 12.95 -63.87 27.88
C GLN A 16 12.93 -65.42 27.87
N GLY A 17 12.77 -66.07 29.02
CA GLY A 17 12.68 -67.55 29.12
C GLY A 17 13.97 -68.28 28.73
N ILE A 18 15.11 -67.60 28.82
CA ILE A 18 16.43 -68.13 28.45
C ILE A 18 17.04 -68.91 29.61
N THR A 19 16.98 -68.33 30.80
CA THR A 19 17.39 -68.95 32.06
C THR A 19 16.16 -69.11 32.94
N GLY A 20 15.85 -70.32 33.39
CA GLY A 20 14.71 -70.60 34.25
C GLY A 20 14.78 -72.01 34.84
N PRO A 21 13.87 -72.38 35.75
CA PRO A 21 13.83 -73.73 36.31
C PRO A 21 13.56 -74.78 35.23
N GLN A 22 13.98 -76.03 35.48
CA GLN A 22 13.87 -77.13 34.52
C GLN A 22 12.40 -77.40 34.16
N LYS A 23 12.03 -77.22 32.88
CA LYS A 23 10.66 -77.42 32.38
C LYS A 23 10.26 -78.90 32.40
N SER A 24 9.02 -79.20 32.81
CA SER A 24 8.47 -80.57 32.85
C SER A 24 8.22 -81.17 31.45
N LYS A 25 8.11 -82.50 31.33
CA LYS A 25 7.85 -83.19 30.04
C LYS A 25 6.57 -82.70 29.34
N LYS A 26 5.52 -82.32 30.11
CA LYS A 26 4.25 -81.79 29.60
C LYS A 26 4.40 -80.39 28.98
N GLN A 27 5.18 -79.52 29.63
CA GLN A 27 5.49 -78.16 29.14
C GLN A 27 6.37 -78.19 27.88
N LYS A 28 7.29 -79.15 27.77
CA LYS A 28 8.13 -79.31 26.57
C LYS A 28 7.33 -79.76 25.33
N LYS A 29 6.30 -80.61 25.50
CA LYS A 29 5.40 -81.02 24.40
C LYS A 29 4.54 -79.85 23.89
N GLN A 30 4.10 -78.95 24.78
CA GLN A 30 3.32 -77.77 24.40
C GLN A 30 4.10 -76.76 23.54
N SER A 31 5.43 -76.69 23.69
CA SER A 31 6.31 -75.79 22.92
C SER A 31 6.84 -76.39 21.61
N GLN A 32 6.51 -77.63 21.27
CA GLN A 32 7.23 -78.40 20.24
C GLN A 32 6.86 -78.02 18.78
N GLY A 33 5.84 -77.19 18.57
CA GLY A 33 5.29 -76.85 17.24
C GLY A 33 5.87 -75.62 16.52
N GLN A 34 6.85 -74.90 17.08
CA GLN A 34 7.37 -73.64 16.49
C GLN A 34 8.90 -73.49 16.65
N ASN A 35 9.67 -74.55 16.35
CA ASN A 35 11.08 -74.59 16.74
C ASN A 35 12.00 -73.61 15.99
N ALA A 36 11.71 -73.25 14.74
CA ALA A 36 12.56 -72.34 13.96
C ALA A 36 12.34 -70.87 14.38
N ASP A 37 11.10 -70.40 14.35
CA ASP A 37 10.77 -69.01 14.69
C ASP A 37 11.05 -68.67 16.15
N GLN A 38 10.86 -69.61 17.08
CA GLN A 38 11.22 -69.40 18.49
C GLN A 38 12.74 -69.33 18.69
N ARG A 39 13.54 -70.06 17.90
CA ARG A 39 15.01 -69.92 17.92
C ARG A 39 15.41 -68.56 17.40
N VAL A 40 14.85 -68.11 16.27
CA VAL A 40 15.15 -66.79 15.71
C VAL A 40 14.76 -65.66 16.68
N ARG A 41 13.56 -65.73 17.30
CA ARG A 41 13.14 -64.75 18.33
C ARG A 41 14.03 -64.79 19.56
N ARG A 42 14.43 -65.99 20.01
CA ARG A 42 15.35 -66.16 21.14
C ARG A 42 16.74 -65.60 20.82
N ASP A 43 17.24 -65.83 19.62
CA ASP A 43 18.54 -65.34 19.17
C ASP A 43 18.51 -63.81 19.01
N ALA A 44 17.43 -63.24 18.48
CA ALA A 44 17.22 -61.80 18.42
C ALA A 44 17.15 -61.16 19.81
N ALA A 45 16.39 -61.76 20.74
CA ALA A 45 16.33 -61.30 22.14
C ALA A 45 17.68 -61.42 22.85
N LEU A 46 18.43 -62.51 22.62
CA LEU A 46 19.78 -62.69 23.13
C LEU A 46 20.75 -61.64 22.57
N GLN A 47 20.63 -61.30 21.29
CA GLN A 47 21.42 -60.23 20.66
C GLN A 47 21.09 -58.87 21.26
N GLN A 48 19.81 -58.54 21.46
CA GLN A 48 19.39 -57.30 22.14
C GLN A 48 19.91 -57.23 23.59
N ILE A 49 19.92 -58.35 24.31
CA ILE A 49 20.52 -58.44 25.65
C ILE A 49 22.03 -58.22 25.57
N ARG A 50 22.72 -58.85 24.62
CA ARG A 50 24.16 -58.65 24.42
C ARG A 50 24.50 -57.18 24.13
N ASP A 51 23.72 -56.52 23.28
CA ASP A 51 23.93 -55.11 22.90
C ASP A 51 23.60 -54.14 24.04
N SER A 52 22.52 -54.37 24.79
CA SER A 52 22.12 -53.51 25.91
C SER A 52 23.02 -53.67 27.14
N PHE A 53 23.53 -54.88 27.40
CA PHE A 53 24.43 -55.16 28.52
C PHE A 53 25.91 -54.96 28.20
N ASN A 54 26.27 -54.65 26.96
CA ASN A 54 27.62 -54.23 26.58
C ASN A 54 27.68 -52.73 26.24
N PRO A 55 27.64 -51.83 27.26
CA PRO A 55 27.62 -50.39 27.04
C PRO A 55 28.96 -49.83 26.54
N PHE A 56 30.04 -50.62 26.53
CA PHE A 56 31.38 -50.15 26.13
C PHE A 56 31.60 -50.16 24.61
N GLU A 57 30.78 -50.89 23.85
CA GLU A 57 30.77 -50.85 22.38
C GLU A 57 30.10 -49.59 21.82
N ILE A 58 29.32 -48.93 22.66
CA ILE A 58 28.54 -47.74 22.35
C ILE A 58 29.13 -46.55 23.11
N LYS A 59 29.48 -45.47 22.39
CA LYS A 59 29.81 -44.20 23.01
C LYS A 59 28.60 -43.29 22.98
N ALA A 60 27.93 -43.17 24.12
CA ALA A 60 26.84 -42.23 24.38
C ALA A 60 27.30 -41.07 25.29
N SER A 61 26.65 -39.93 25.19
CA SER A 61 26.82 -38.83 26.15
C SER A 61 26.20 -39.23 27.50
N SER A 62 26.88 -38.94 28.61
CA SER A 62 26.35 -39.18 29.96
C SER A 62 25.21 -38.22 30.34
N ARG A 63 25.14 -37.06 29.68
CA ARG A 63 24.04 -36.10 29.84
C ARG A 63 23.02 -36.29 28.73
N THR A 64 21.75 -36.11 29.09
CA THR A 64 20.63 -35.93 28.18
C THR A 64 20.86 -34.74 27.24
N ALA A 65 19.97 -34.56 26.24
CA ALA A 65 20.04 -33.42 25.33
C ALA A 65 20.15 -32.10 26.12
N LYS A 66 21.05 -31.20 25.67
CA LYS A 66 21.35 -29.94 26.37
C LYS A 66 20.13 -29.01 26.44
N PHE A 67 19.29 -29.05 25.41
CA PHE A 67 17.99 -28.38 25.34
C PHE A 67 16.94 -29.45 25.05
N SER A 68 15.89 -29.49 25.87
CA SER A 68 14.79 -30.44 25.69
C SER A 68 13.84 -29.92 24.62
N SER A 69 13.67 -30.67 23.53
CA SER A 69 12.64 -30.41 22.52
C SER A 69 11.63 -31.56 22.56
N MET A 70 10.33 -31.25 22.70
CA MET A 70 9.25 -32.23 22.63
C MET A 70 8.85 -32.42 21.16
N SER A 71 9.57 -33.28 20.44
CA SER A 71 9.21 -33.68 19.09
C SER A 71 9.01 -35.19 19.05
N ASP A 72 7.85 -35.66 18.55
CA ASP A 72 7.53 -37.09 18.41
C ASP A 72 8.50 -37.83 17.49
N ARG A 73 9.10 -37.10 16.54
CA ARG A 73 10.36 -37.50 15.92
C ARG A 73 11.48 -37.29 16.94
N ALA A 74 11.68 -38.29 17.79
CA ALA A 74 12.89 -38.39 18.60
C ALA A 74 14.08 -38.42 17.64
N ALA A 75 14.77 -37.28 17.46
CA ALA A 75 16.01 -37.25 16.71
C ALA A 75 16.94 -38.28 17.36
N PRO A 76 17.41 -39.30 16.61
CA PRO A 76 18.16 -40.39 17.21
C PRO A 76 19.37 -39.76 17.87
N THR A 77 19.50 -39.95 19.20
CA THR A 77 20.72 -39.60 19.91
C THR A 77 21.88 -40.19 19.12
N THR A 78 22.89 -39.39 18.81
CA THR A 78 24.00 -39.81 17.95
C THR A 78 24.89 -40.81 18.70
N ILE A 79 24.42 -42.05 18.71
CA ILE A 79 25.07 -43.18 19.32
C ILE A 79 26.17 -43.63 18.36
N SER A 80 27.43 -43.35 18.71
CA SER A 80 28.55 -43.85 17.91
C SER A 80 28.97 -45.25 18.39
N ARG A 81 29.35 -46.13 17.47
CA ARG A 81 29.89 -47.47 17.74
C ARG A 81 31.38 -47.53 17.36
N PRO A 82 32.31 -47.19 18.28
CA PRO A 82 33.73 -47.11 17.96
C PRO A 82 34.35 -48.45 17.55
N GLY A 83 33.92 -49.58 18.13
CA GLY A 83 34.43 -50.90 17.79
C GLY A 83 34.17 -51.26 16.32
N VAL A 84 32.91 -51.17 15.91
CA VAL A 84 32.48 -51.43 14.52
C VAL A 84 33.15 -50.47 13.53
N THR A 85 33.17 -49.17 13.82
CA THR A 85 33.79 -48.18 12.91
C THR A 85 35.30 -48.36 12.77
N LYS A 86 36.01 -48.75 13.86
CA LYS A 86 37.44 -49.09 13.79
C LYS A 86 37.68 -50.38 13.01
N SER A 87 36.86 -51.41 13.23
CA SER A 87 36.94 -52.68 12.50
C SER A 87 36.72 -52.48 11.01
N MET A 88 35.64 -51.79 10.63
CA MET A 88 35.36 -51.45 9.22
C MET A 88 36.50 -50.64 8.61
N GLY A 89 37.01 -49.63 9.33
CA GLY A 89 38.15 -48.84 8.87
C GLY A 89 39.45 -49.66 8.75
N GLU A 90 39.62 -50.72 9.53
CA GLU A 90 40.78 -51.61 9.39
C GLU A 90 40.61 -52.57 8.20
N GLN A 91 39.40 -53.09 8.01
CA GLN A 91 39.05 -53.92 6.85
C GLN A 91 39.22 -53.14 5.54
N THR A 92 38.79 -51.88 5.46
CA THR A 92 38.98 -51.07 4.25
C THR A 92 40.47 -50.83 3.97
N ARG A 93 41.31 -50.63 5.00
CA ARG A 93 42.77 -50.55 4.82
C ARG A 93 43.37 -51.87 4.35
N ARG A 94 42.93 -53.00 4.91
CA ARG A 94 43.36 -54.33 4.45
C ARG A 94 42.92 -54.62 3.01
N GLN A 95 41.78 -54.10 2.58
CA GLN A 95 41.26 -54.29 1.22
C GLN A 95 41.95 -53.37 0.20
N ASN A 96 42.24 -52.12 0.57
CA ASN A 96 42.77 -51.13 -0.37
C ASN A 96 44.29 -50.96 -0.22
N LEU A 97 44.75 -50.57 0.97
CA LEU A 97 46.13 -50.15 1.23
C LEU A 97 47.11 -51.34 1.29
N LEU A 98 46.70 -52.49 1.83
CA LEU A 98 47.58 -53.66 1.90
C LEU A 98 47.92 -54.24 0.51
N PRO A 99 46.96 -54.42 -0.43
CA PRO A 99 47.29 -54.80 -1.79
C PRO A 99 48.17 -53.80 -2.53
N GLU A 100 47.98 -52.49 -2.30
CA GLU A 100 48.86 -51.46 -2.85
C GLU A 100 50.30 -51.61 -2.34
N LEU A 101 50.49 -51.86 -1.03
CA LEU A 101 51.82 -52.09 -0.45
C LEU A 101 52.49 -53.33 -1.06
N GLN A 102 51.74 -54.43 -1.19
CA GLN A 102 52.22 -55.68 -1.79
C GLN A 102 52.56 -55.51 -3.28
N ARG A 103 51.81 -54.67 -3.99
CA ARG A 103 52.00 -54.38 -5.43
C ARG A 103 52.93 -53.21 -5.71
N ARG A 104 53.58 -52.61 -4.70
CA ARG A 104 54.44 -51.41 -4.87
C ARG A 104 55.49 -51.55 -5.98
N ASN A 105 56.01 -52.76 -6.19
CA ASN A 105 57.03 -53.04 -7.21
C ASN A 105 56.46 -53.77 -8.44
N LYS A 106 55.14 -53.77 -8.64
CA LYS A 106 54.48 -54.43 -9.77
C LYS A 106 54.21 -53.41 -10.88
N SER A 107 54.87 -53.57 -12.03
CA SER A 107 54.55 -52.85 -13.26
C SER A 107 53.54 -53.63 -14.12
N GLY A 108 52.55 -52.90 -14.65
CA GLY A 108 51.48 -53.46 -15.47
C GLY A 108 50.35 -54.16 -14.69
N GLY A 109 49.15 -54.17 -15.27
CA GLY A 109 47.96 -54.81 -14.70
C GLY A 109 46.97 -55.18 -15.80
N ILE A 110 46.06 -56.11 -15.51
CA ILE A 110 44.97 -56.44 -16.45
C ILE A 110 44.03 -55.24 -16.53
N VAL A 111 43.94 -54.64 -17.72
CA VAL A 111 42.93 -53.63 -18.02
C VAL A 111 41.69 -54.38 -18.49
N ASP A 112 40.86 -54.82 -17.55
CA ASP A 112 39.61 -55.48 -17.90
C ASP A 112 38.61 -54.45 -18.43
N ARG A 113 38.44 -54.43 -19.76
CA ARG A 113 37.51 -53.55 -20.47
C ARG A 113 36.09 -54.15 -20.57
N ARG A 114 35.88 -55.35 -20.03
CA ARG A 114 34.59 -56.03 -20.09
C ARG A 114 33.65 -55.41 -19.05
N ILE A 115 32.49 -54.96 -19.50
CA ILE A 115 31.52 -54.28 -18.66
C ILE A 115 30.93 -55.29 -17.66
N GLY A 116 30.90 -54.89 -16.38
CA GLY A 116 30.16 -55.57 -15.30
C GLY A 116 30.72 -56.90 -14.82
N GLU A 117 31.94 -57.31 -15.21
CA GLU A 117 32.44 -58.65 -14.86
C GLU A 117 32.83 -58.79 -13.37
N GLY A 118 33.17 -57.68 -12.71
CA GLY A 118 33.52 -57.64 -11.28
C GLY A 118 32.37 -57.29 -10.32
N ASP A 119 31.15 -57.05 -10.83
CA ASP A 119 30.02 -56.62 -10.00
C ASP A 119 29.00 -57.76 -9.81
N ALA A 120 28.96 -58.34 -8.62
CA ALA A 120 28.10 -59.47 -8.28
C ALA A 120 26.59 -59.14 -8.33
N THR A 121 26.22 -57.85 -8.42
CA THR A 121 24.82 -57.40 -8.46
C THR A 121 24.20 -57.44 -9.86
N MET A 122 25.03 -57.43 -10.91
CA MET A 122 24.56 -57.43 -12.31
C MET A 122 24.36 -58.86 -12.81
N THR A 123 23.16 -59.17 -13.32
CA THR A 123 22.86 -60.48 -13.90
C THR A 123 23.60 -60.70 -15.23
N PRO A 124 23.83 -61.96 -15.66
CA PRO A 124 24.55 -62.25 -16.92
C PRO A 124 23.92 -61.59 -18.16
N GLU A 125 22.60 -61.45 -18.17
CA GLU A 125 21.82 -60.82 -19.26
C GLU A 125 21.99 -59.29 -19.27
N GLU A 126 21.96 -58.66 -18.10
CA GLU A 126 22.15 -57.21 -17.97
C GLU A 126 23.59 -56.79 -18.32
N ARG A 127 24.58 -57.65 -18.00
CA ARG A 127 25.97 -57.49 -18.46
C ARG A 127 26.06 -57.59 -19.99
N ALA A 128 25.36 -58.54 -20.61
CA ALA A 128 25.34 -58.69 -22.06
C ALA A 128 24.64 -57.49 -22.75
N LEU A 129 23.55 -56.99 -22.16
CA LEU A 129 22.82 -55.81 -22.64
C LEU A 129 23.69 -54.55 -22.59
N GLN A 130 24.37 -54.28 -21.47
CA GLN A 130 25.28 -53.12 -21.39
C GLN A 130 26.49 -53.25 -22.32
N ARG A 131 27.02 -54.48 -22.52
CA ARG A 131 28.05 -54.76 -23.54
C ARG A 131 27.53 -54.45 -24.93
N PHE A 132 26.30 -54.85 -25.24
CA PHE A 132 25.64 -54.59 -26.51
C PHE A 132 25.36 -53.10 -26.75
N ILE A 133 24.90 -52.37 -25.72
CA ILE A 133 24.67 -50.92 -25.79
C ILE A 133 25.98 -50.18 -26.07
N ARG A 134 27.06 -50.53 -25.37
CA ARG A 134 28.39 -49.94 -25.58
C ARG A 134 29.06 -50.38 -26.89
N GLU A 135 28.72 -51.55 -27.42
CA GLU A 135 29.14 -52.00 -28.75
C GLU A 135 28.41 -51.21 -29.85
N LYS A 136 27.08 -51.01 -29.73
CA LYS A 136 26.30 -50.16 -30.65
C LYS A 136 26.78 -48.71 -30.63
N SER A 137 27.09 -48.15 -29.47
CA SER A 137 27.60 -46.78 -29.39
C SER A 137 28.99 -46.63 -30.01
N LYS A 138 29.81 -47.70 -30.05
CA LYS A 138 31.09 -47.70 -30.76
C LYS A 138 30.95 -47.88 -32.27
N ARG A 139 29.95 -48.63 -32.75
CA ARG A 139 29.67 -48.77 -34.19
C ARG A 139 29.20 -47.47 -34.85
N LYS A 140 28.60 -46.54 -34.09
CA LYS A 140 28.30 -45.18 -34.58
C LYS A 140 29.54 -44.34 -34.92
N ASN A 141 30.74 -44.72 -34.48
CA ASN A 141 31.98 -43.96 -34.72
C ASN A 141 32.96 -44.68 -35.66
N GLY A 142 32.50 -45.61 -36.51
CA GLY A 142 33.37 -46.41 -37.37
C GLY A 142 32.77 -46.75 -38.72
N SER A 143 32.64 -45.76 -39.60
CA SER A 143 32.59 -45.89 -41.07
C SER A 143 32.52 -44.50 -41.68
N LEU A 144 33.48 -44.12 -42.53
CA LEU A 144 33.55 -42.81 -43.19
C LEU A 144 33.02 -42.87 -44.65
N PHE A 145 32.39 -43.96 -45.06
CA PHE A 145 32.09 -44.28 -46.47
C PHE A 145 30.78 -45.07 -46.65
N ASP A 146 29.66 -44.52 -46.18
CA ASP A 146 28.33 -45.00 -46.58
C ASP A 146 27.51 -43.77 -47.03
N LEU A 147 27.22 -43.68 -48.33
CA LEU A 147 26.66 -42.51 -49.05
C LEU A 147 25.51 -42.93 -49.98
N GLU A 148 24.56 -43.71 -49.48
CA GLU A 148 23.26 -43.88 -50.12
C GLU A 148 22.18 -43.96 -49.02
N GLY A 149 21.58 -42.81 -48.70
CA GLY A 149 20.34 -42.75 -47.90
C GLY A 149 20.24 -41.55 -46.96
N ASP A 150 19.78 -40.43 -47.52
CA ASP A 150 19.01 -39.33 -46.91
C ASP A 150 19.55 -38.60 -45.67
N ASP A 151 20.05 -37.38 -45.93
CA ASP A 151 19.46 -36.10 -45.49
C ASP A 151 18.84 -36.06 -44.09
N ASP A 152 19.68 -35.80 -43.09
CA ASP A 152 19.53 -34.71 -42.11
C ASP A 152 20.60 -34.82 -40.99
N GLU A 153 21.13 -33.67 -40.56
CA GLU A 153 22.02 -33.41 -39.41
C GLU A 153 23.55 -33.54 -39.61
N GLY A 154 24.18 -32.36 -39.64
CA GLY A 154 25.61 -32.12 -39.88
C GLY A 154 26.57 -32.51 -38.73
N THR A 155 27.73 -33.00 -39.16
CA THR A 155 28.91 -33.36 -38.37
C THR A 155 29.76 -32.14 -37.98
N GLY A 156 30.00 -31.90 -36.68
CA GLY A 156 30.82 -30.78 -36.19
C GLY A 156 32.33 -31.05 -36.06
N LEU A 157 33.18 -30.09 -36.47
CA LEU A 157 34.63 -30.04 -36.23
C LEU A 157 34.92 -29.73 -34.75
N THR A 158 36.14 -29.96 -34.20
CA THR A 158 36.53 -29.56 -32.83
C THR A 158 37.95 -28.98 -32.79
N HIS A 159 38.23 -27.97 -31.94
CA HIS A 159 39.58 -27.43 -31.66
C HIS A 159 39.81 -27.26 -30.14
N LEU A 160 40.99 -27.65 -29.64
CA LEU A 160 41.36 -27.72 -28.20
C LEU A 160 40.33 -28.39 -27.27
N GLY A 161 39.60 -29.38 -27.78
CA GLY A 161 38.66 -30.17 -27.00
C GLY A 161 37.25 -29.58 -26.86
N LYS A 162 36.89 -28.56 -27.67
CA LYS A 162 35.50 -28.11 -27.87
C LYS A 162 35.11 -28.22 -29.34
N ALA A 163 33.88 -28.65 -29.61
CA ALA A 163 33.31 -28.75 -30.95
C ALA A 163 32.93 -27.38 -31.52
N LEU A 164 33.42 -27.08 -32.72
CA LEU A 164 32.94 -26.07 -33.66
C LEU A 164 31.97 -26.75 -34.64
N ASN A 165 30.71 -26.85 -34.26
CA ASN A 165 29.63 -27.16 -35.18
C ASN A 165 29.00 -25.84 -35.65
N PHE A 166 28.96 -25.61 -36.96
CA PHE A 166 28.07 -24.62 -37.56
C PHE A 166 26.72 -25.31 -37.75
N GLY A 167 25.83 -25.19 -36.77
CA GLY A 167 24.50 -25.80 -36.83
C GLY A 167 23.98 -26.23 -35.47
N GLU A 168 23.02 -25.45 -34.99
CA GLU A 168 22.02 -25.73 -33.96
C GLU A 168 22.52 -25.95 -32.52
N GLY A 169 22.43 -24.88 -31.72
CA GLY A 169 22.66 -24.89 -30.28
C GLY A 169 23.95 -24.22 -29.84
N GLY A 170 24.06 -22.92 -30.10
CA GLY A 170 25.07 -22.07 -29.50
C GLY A 170 24.81 -20.62 -29.88
N ASP A 171 24.15 -19.90 -28.97
CA ASP A 171 24.07 -18.45 -28.86
C ASP A 171 24.37 -17.71 -30.17
N GLU A 172 23.32 -17.44 -30.95
CA GLU A 172 23.20 -16.10 -31.49
C GLU A 172 23.31 -15.17 -30.27
N VAL A 173 24.50 -14.58 -30.11
CA VAL A 173 24.51 -13.15 -29.82
C VAL A 173 23.59 -12.53 -30.86
N ASP A 174 22.38 -12.24 -30.41
CA ASP A 174 21.43 -11.44 -31.15
C ASP A 174 22.14 -10.12 -31.45
N ASP A 175 22.47 -9.92 -32.72
CA ASP A 175 23.10 -8.71 -33.26
C ASP A 175 22.15 -7.49 -33.22
N PHE A 176 21.03 -7.58 -32.50
CA PHE A 176 20.24 -6.42 -32.08
C PHE A 176 20.82 -5.81 -30.81
N ASP A 177 21.99 -5.20 -30.98
CA ASP A 177 22.39 -4.03 -30.22
C ASP A 177 21.30 -2.95 -30.38
N ALA A 178 20.33 -2.93 -29.46
CA ALA A 178 19.40 -1.82 -29.26
C ALA A 178 20.12 -0.59 -28.65
N GLY A 179 21.32 -0.28 -29.14
CA GLY A 179 22.16 0.83 -28.71
C GLY A 179 22.69 1.70 -29.86
N SER A 180 22.62 1.28 -31.13
CA SER A 180 23.25 2.02 -32.24
C SER A 180 22.33 2.99 -33.01
N LEU A 181 21.44 3.70 -32.31
CA LEU A 181 20.79 4.91 -32.84
C LEU A 181 20.65 6.04 -31.80
N ALA A 182 21.58 6.10 -30.83
CA ALA A 182 21.88 7.33 -30.11
C ALA A 182 23.22 7.88 -30.61
N GLY A 183 23.16 8.96 -31.37
CA GLY A 183 24.34 9.72 -31.71
C GLY A 183 24.99 10.29 -30.45
N SER A 184 26.31 10.14 -30.39
CA SER A 184 27.27 11.03 -29.71
C SER A 184 27.18 11.19 -28.18
N ASP A 185 28.23 10.64 -27.54
CA ASP A 185 29.11 11.30 -26.55
C ASP A 185 29.14 10.77 -25.11
N ASP A 186 30.39 10.58 -24.68
CA ASP A 186 31.01 10.48 -23.36
C ASP A 186 30.77 9.29 -22.41
N GLY A 187 31.86 8.78 -21.82
CA GLY A 187 31.94 7.49 -21.15
C GLY A 187 32.11 7.53 -19.63
N SER A 188 31.85 6.40 -18.97
CA SER A 188 32.65 5.79 -17.89
C SER A 188 31.92 4.64 -17.17
N GLU A 189 32.71 3.59 -16.89
CA GLU A 189 32.58 2.46 -15.93
C GLU A 189 31.32 2.33 -15.04
N LYS A 190 30.71 1.12 -14.97
CA LYS A 190 30.73 0.19 -13.80
C LYS A 190 29.68 -0.94 -13.85
N ASP A 191 30.10 -2.10 -13.35
CA ASP A 191 29.32 -3.31 -13.05
C ASP A 191 28.18 -3.07 -12.04
N GLY A 192 26.98 -3.60 -12.31
CA GLY A 192 25.82 -3.54 -11.42
C GLY A 192 24.99 -4.84 -11.46
N ALA A 193 25.01 -5.58 -10.35
CA ALA A 193 24.35 -6.87 -10.17
C ALA A 193 22.83 -6.74 -9.94
N LEU A 194 22.05 -7.55 -10.66
CA LEU A 194 20.59 -7.63 -10.59
C LEU A 194 20.07 -8.09 -9.22
N LEU A 195 19.30 -7.20 -8.59
CA LEU A 195 18.55 -7.40 -7.35
C LEU A 195 17.41 -8.41 -7.52
N LYS A 196 17.42 -9.45 -6.68
CA LYS A 196 16.29 -10.37 -6.49
C LYS A 196 15.20 -9.66 -5.67
N ARG A 197 14.07 -9.35 -6.33
CA ARG A 197 12.84 -8.88 -5.69
C ARG A 197 12.42 -9.80 -4.54
N ARG A 198 12.39 -9.20 -3.37
CA ARG A 198 11.93 -9.71 -2.08
C ARG A 198 10.51 -9.15 -1.90
N ARG A 199 9.51 -10.04 -1.85
CA ARG A 199 8.11 -9.66 -1.66
C ARG A 199 7.86 -9.52 -0.15
N GLU A 200 7.50 -8.33 0.31
CA GLU A 200 6.98 -8.09 1.66
C GLU A 200 5.45 -8.25 1.69
N PRO A 201 4.86 -8.62 2.85
CA PRO A 201 3.42 -8.80 3.05
C PRO A 201 2.78 -7.62 3.80
N THR A 202 1.50 -7.33 3.55
CA THR A 202 0.44 -6.67 4.38
C THR A 202 -0.59 -6.05 3.41
N SER A 203 -1.90 -5.93 3.64
CA SER A 203 -2.76 -6.01 4.83
C SER A 203 -4.20 -6.39 4.48
N ASP A 204 -4.91 -6.88 5.50
CA ASP A 204 -6.34 -7.15 5.60
C ASP A 204 -7.31 -6.12 4.97
N SER A 205 -8.35 -6.65 4.33
CA SER A 205 -9.72 -6.16 4.53
C SER A 205 -10.63 -7.34 4.76
N GLU A 206 -11.22 -7.34 5.95
CA GLU A 206 -12.22 -8.27 6.44
C GLU A 206 -13.45 -8.26 5.53
N VAL A 207 -13.78 -9.44 4.98
CA VAL A 207 -15.16 -9.80 4.67
C VAL A 207 -15.41 -11.11 5.39
N ILE A 208 -16.26 -11.02 6.42
CA ILE A 208 -16.79 -12.16 7.16
C ILE A 208 -17.65 -12.97 6.19
N LEU A 209 -17.14 -14.13 5.80
CA LEU A 209 -17.93 -15.26 5.30
C LEU A 209 -17.40 -16.51 6.01
N ASP A 210 -18.18 -17.01 6.95
CA ASP A 210 -18.01 -18.32 7.55
C ASP A 210 -18.06 -19.38 6.44
N ASP A 211 -16.95 -20.08 6.22
CA ASP A 211 -16.96 -21.45 5.73
C ASP A 211 -15.80 -22.21 6.41
N ASP A 212 -16.20 -23.16 7.26
CA ASP A 212 -15.34 -24.16 7.87
C ASP A 212 -14.73 -25.05 6.78
N ASP A 213 -13.44 -24.91 6.49
CA ASP A 213 -12.67 -25.96 5.83
C ASP A 213 -11.29 -26.14 6.53
N GLU A 214 -11.04 -27.38 6.90
CA GLU A 214 -9.90 -27.84 7.70
C GLU A 214 -8.54 -27.46 7.07
N GLU A 215 -7.74 -26.66 7.79
CA GLU A 215 -6.36 -26.36 7.46
C GLU A 215 -5.46 -27.61 7.61
N GLU A 216 -5.36 -28.42 6.55
CA GLU A 216 -4.21 -29.30 6.39
C GLU A 216 -2.94 -28.46 6.16
N PRO A 217 -1.77 -28.84 6.73
CA PRO A 217 -0.54 -28.09 6.54
C PRO A 217 -0.16 -28.09 5.05
N ALA A 218 0.00 -26.91 4.46
CA ALA A 218 0.34 -26.71 3.05
C ALA A 218 1.51 -27.61 2.61
N LYS A 219 1.20 -28.69 1.91
CA LYS A 219 2.20 -29.58 1.32
C LYS A 219 2.91 -28.79 0.22
N LYS A 220 4.25 -28.72 0.29
CA LYS A 220 5.05 -28.16 -0.81
C LYS A 220 4.72 -28.93 -2.09
N LYS A 221 4.28 -28.22 -3.14
CA LYS A 221 3.93 -28.81 -4.43
C LYS A 221 5.01 -29.78 -4.90
N THR A 222 4.58 -30.95 -5.36
CA THR A 222 5.54 -31.96 -5.81
C THR A 222 6.27 -31.47 -7.05
N LYS A 223 7.52 -31.92 -7.28
CA LYS A 223 8.26 -31.57 -8.51
C LYS A 223 7.44 -31.93 -9.76
N GLN A 224 6.59 -32.95 -9.68
CA GLN A 224 5.70 -33.34 -10.76
C GLN A 224 4.58 -32.31 -11.01
N GLU A 225 3.96 -31.75 -9.97
CA GLU A 225 3.01 -30.64 -10.09
C GLU A 225 3.68 -29.38 -10.64
N VAL A 226 4.86 -29.03 -10.12
CA VAL A 226 5.63 -27.88 -10.62
C VAL A 226 6.00 -28.09 -12.09
N MET A 227 6.46 -29.28 -12.49
CA MET A 227 6.77 -29.57 -13.89
C MET A 227 5.51 -29.56 -14.76
N LYS A 228 4.35 -30.01 -14.26
CA LYS A 228 3.07 -29.90 -15.00
C LYS A 228 2.63 -28.46 -15.17
N GLU A 229 2.77 -27.62 -14.15
CA GLU A 229 2.48 -26.18 -14.24
C GLU A 229 3.43 -25.47 -15.21
N VAL A 230 4.72 -25.79 -15.16
CA VAL A 230 5.71 -25.23 -16.10
C VAL A 230 5.44 -25.70 -17.52
N ILE A 231 5.12 -26.99 -17.73
CA ILE A 231 4.77 -27.52 -19.05
C ILE A 231 3.48 -26.86 -19.58
N ALA A 232 2.44 -26.72 -18.74
CA ALA A 232 1.20 -26.06 -19.12
C ALA A 232 1.42 -24.59 -19.50
N LYS A 233 2.17 -23.83 -18.68
CA LYS A 233 2.54 -22.44 -18.98
C LYS A 233 3.39 -22.32 -20.24
N SER A 234 4.36 -23.21 -20.44
CA SER A 234 5.20 -23.22 -21.64
C SER A 234 4.42 -23.58 -22.91
N LYS A 235 3.41 -24.46 -22.82
CA LYS A 235 2.51 -24.81 -23.92
C LYS A 235 1.55 -23.68 -24.25
N LEU A 236 1.03 -23.00 -23.23
CA LEU A 236 0.16 -21.84 -23.38
C LEU A 236 0.90 -20.69 -24.08
N HIS A 237 2.09 -20.31 -23.61
CA HIS A 237 2.90 -19.29 -24.28
C HIS A 237 3.43 -19.72 -25.66
N LYS A 238 3.53 -21.03 -25.94
CA LYS A 238 3.85 -21.52 -27.29
C LYS A 238 2.62 -21.40 -28.21
N TYR A 239 1.44 -21.69 -27.71
CA TYR A 239 0.18 -21.54 -28.44
C TYR A 239 -0.15 -20.08 -28.72
N GLU A 240 0.00 -19.18 -27.73
CA GLU A 240 -0.18 -17.74 -27.92
C GLU A 240 0.75 -17.17 -29.00
N ARG A 241 2.01 -17.60 -29.03
CA ARG A 241 2.96 -17.20 -30.09
C ARG A 241 2.60 -17.76 -31.46
N GLN A 242 2.04 -18.98 -31.51
CA GLN A 242 1.59 -19.57 -32.76
C GLN A 242 0.34 -18.84 -33.26
N GLN A 243 -0.61 -18.53 -32.37
CA GLN A 243 -1.82 -17.79 -32.70
C GLN A 243 -1.50 -16.38 -33.19
N ALA A 244 -0.63 -15.64 -32.49
CA ALA A 244 -0.18 -14.33 -32.95
C ALA A 244 0.47 -14.38 -34.35
N LYS A 245 1.23 -15.43 -34.64
CA LYS A 245 1.82 -15.64 -35.97
C LYS A 245 0.77 -15.99 -37.03
N GLU A 246 -0.23 -16.82 -36.68
CA GLU A 246 -1.34 -17.15 -37.57
C GLU A 246 -2.20 -15.92 -37.86
N ASP A 247 -2.47 -15.08 -36.86
CA ASP A 247 -3.19 -13.81 -37.01
C ASP A 247 -2.40 -12.84 -37.92
N ASP A 248 -1.08 -12.74 -37.74
CA ASP A 248 -0.19 -11.94 -38.60
C ASP A 248 -0.15 -12.45 -40.05
N ASP A 249 -0.10 -13.77 -40.25
CA ASP A 249 -0.06 -14.39 -41.57
C ASP A 249 -1.44 -14.30 -42.26
N GLU A 250 -2.54 -14.38 -41.51
CA GLU A 250 -3.89 -14.13 -42.01
C GLU A 250 -4.08 -12.67 -42.40
N LEU A 251 -3.53 -11.73 -41.61
CA LEU A 251 -3.53 -10.31 -41.96
C LEU A 251 -2.71 -10.04 -43.23
N ARG A 252 -1.54 -10.67 -43.39
CA ARG A 252 -0.75 -10.60 -44.63
C ARG A 252 -1.52 -11.14 -45.83
N ALA A 253 -2.15 -12.31 -45.68
CA ALA A 253 -2.93 -12.92 -46.75
C ALA A 253 -4.14 -12.06 -47.15
N LYS A 254 -4.81 -11.43 -46.16
CA LYS A 254 -5.89 -10.45 -46.39
C LYS A 254 -5.36 -9.24 -47.16
N LEU A 255 -4.26 -8.64 -46.72
CA LEU A 255 -3.65 -7.48 -47.40
C LEU A 255 -3.19 -7.82 -48.82
N ASP A 256 -2.59 -8.98 -49.07
CA ASP A 256 -2.22 -9.42 -50.42
C ASP A 256 -3.45 -9.68 -51.31
N SER A 257 -4.53 -10.23 -50.73
CA SER A 257 -5.79 -10.42 -51.46
C SER A 257 -6.45 -9.08 -51.82
N GLU A 258 -6.42 -8.12 -50.90
CA GLU A 258 -6.97 -6.77 -51.07
C GLU A 258 -6.09 -5.89 -51.97
N MET A 259 -4.79 -6.19 -52.09
CA MET A 259 -3.90 -5.48 -53.01
C MET A 259 -4.32 -5.67 -54.48
N GLY A 260 -4.86 -6.84 -54.83
CA GLY A 260 -5.44 -7.10 -56.16
C GLY A 260 -6.69 -6.27 -56.43
N ASP A 261 -7.53 -6.09 -55.41
CA ASP A 261 -8.71 -5.24 -55.49
C ASP A 261 -8.34 -3.75 -55.52
N MET A 262 -7.30 -3.34 -54.77
CA MET A 262 -6.78 -1.98 -54.75
C MET A 262 -6.13 -1.60 -56.09
N LEU A 263 -5.39 -2.51 -56.72
CA LEU A 263 -4.87 -2.35 -58.10
C LEU A 263 -6.00 -2.26 -59.13
N SER A 264 -7.08 -3.02 -58.95
CA SER A 264 -8.27 -2.97 -59.81
C SER A 264 -9.06 -1.65 -59.65
N LEU A 265 -9.10 -1.11 -58.43
CA LEU A 265 -9.66 0.21 -58.10
C LEU A 265 -8.81 1.36 -58.67
N LEU A 266 -7.48 1.27 -58.57
CA LEU A 266 -6.54 2.27 -59.11
C LEU A 266 -6.52 2.29 -60.64
N MET A 267 -6.71 1.13 -61.28
CA MET A 267 -6.83 0.98 -62.74
C MET A 267 -8.27 1.21 -63.26
N GLY A 268 -9.21 1.56 -62.37
CA GLY A 268 -10.56 2.00 -62.72
C GLY A 268 -11.49 0.93 -63.29
N ARG A 269 -11.31 -0.35 -62.95
CA ARG A 269 -12.16 -1.46 -63.44
C ARG A 269 -12.91 -2.12 -62.29
N LYS A 270 -14.23 -1.90 -62.22
CA LYS A 270 -15.11 -2.53 -61.21
C LYS A 270 -15.22 -4.04 -61.47
N PRO A 271 -14.96 -4.93 -60.48
CA PRO A 271 -15.27 -6.35 -60.61
C PRO A 271 -16.76 -6.64 -60.34
N ASP A 272 -17.32 -7.66 -61.00
CA ASP A 272 -18.72 -8.10 -60.87
C ASP A 272 -18.96 -8.87 -59.55
N PRO A 273 -20.18 -8.81 -58.96
CA PRO A 273 -20.47 -9.47 -57.68
C PRO A 273 -20.51 -11.01 -57.79
N PRO A 274 -20.00 -11.76 -56.80
CA PRO A 274 -20.04 -13.21 -56.80
C PRO A 274 -21.46 -13.75 -56.55
N LYS A 275 -21.83 -14.80 -57.29
CA LYS A 275 -23.11 -15.50 -57.17
C LYS A 275 -23.13 -16.39 -55.92
N THR A 276 -24.07 -16.15 -55.01
CA THR A 276 -24.32 -17.02 -53.86
C THR A 276 -25.23 -18.19 -54.27
N ASN A 277 -24.76 -19.42 -54.02
CA ASN A 277 -25.56 -20.63 -54.08
C ASN A 277 -26.20 -20.90 -52.71
N ASN A 278 -27.49 -21.21 -52.73
CA ASN A 278 -28.33 -21.48 -51.57
C ASN A 278 -27.96 -22.80 -50.85
N ALA A 279 -27.74 -22.74 -49.53
CA ALA A 279 -28.03 -23.82 -48.59
C ALA A 279 -28.31 -23.24 -47.18
N PRO A 280 -29.38 -23.65 -46.48
CA PRO A 280 -29.78 -23.04 -45.21
C PRO A 280 -29.17 -23.76 -44.01
N ALA A 281 -28.64 -23.00 -43.05
CA ALA A 281 -28.34 -23.48 -41.69
C ALA A 281 -29.21 -22.71 -40.68
N GLN A 282 -29.99 -23.49 -39.95
CA GLN A 282 -30.94 -23.08 -38.92
C GLN A 282 -30.23 -22.66 -37.62
N GLY A 283 -30.81 -21.70 -36.90
CA GLY A 283 -30.42 -21.37 -35.53
C GLY A 283 -30.87 -19.98 -35.09
N GLU A 284 -32.17 -19.83 -34.78
CA GLU A 284 -32.78 -18.61 -34.25
C GLU A 284 -32.34 -18.32 -32.80
N ALA A 285 -31.99 -17.06 -32.51
CA ALA A 285 -32.10 -16.47 -31.18
C ALA A 285 -33.32 -15.52 -31.19
N THR A 286 -34.21 -15.72 -30.24
CA THR A 286 -35.53 -15.06 -30.14
C THR A 286 -35.39 -13.55 -29.90
N MET A 287 -35.78 -12.73 -30.88
CA MET A 287 -35.92 -11.28 -30.76
C MET A 287 -37.25 -10.90 -30.08
N ASN A 288 -37.30 -9.72 -29.44
CA ASN A 288 -38.53 -9.17 -28.83
C ASN A 288 -39.67 -9.06 -29.88
N ALA A 289 -40.91 -9.38 -29.48
CA ALA A 289 -42.08 -9.43 -30.36
C ALA A 289 -42.35 -8.10 -31.09
N ASP A 290 -42.15 -6.96 -30.42
CA ASP A 290 -42.32 -5.63 -31.02
C ASP A 290 -41.25 -5.31 -32.08
N ARG A 291 -40.04 -5.86 -31.92
CA ARG A 291 -38.95 -5.74 -32.91
C ARG A 291 -39.21 -6.65 -34.11
N LEU A 292 -39.81 -7.82 -33.90
CA LEU A 292 -40.27 -8.73 -34.95
C LEU A 292 -41.43 -8.14 -35.77
N ALA A 293 -42.36 -7.43 -35.13
CA ALA A 293 -43.49 -6.78 -35.80
C ALA A 293 -43.05 -5.59 -36.67
N MET A 294 -42.01 -4.84 -36.29
CA MET A 294 -41.45 -3.76 -37.13
C MET A 294 -40.61 -4.28 -38.31
N ILE A 295 -40.03 -5.48 -38.19
CA ILE A 295 -39.22 -6.13 -39.24
C ILE A 295 -40.12 -6.88 -40.24
N GLN A 296 -41.30 -7.35 -39.83
CA GLN A 296 -42.26 -8.00 -40.72
C GLN A 296 -42.95 -6.97 -41.64
N GLY A 297 -42.33 -6.70 -42.79
CA GLY A 297 -42.95 -5.96 -43.90
C GLY A 297 -42.06 -4.90 -44.57
N LYS A 298 -40.87 -4.61 -44.03
CA LYS A 298 -39.90 -3.65 -44.62
C LYS A 298 -38.59 -4.38 -44.96
N SER A 299 -37.86 -3.92 -45.98
CA SER A 299 -36.52 -4.45 -46.27
C SER A 299 -35.58 -4.13 -45.10
N ARG A 300 -34.60 -5.01 -44.85
CA ARG A 300 -33.61 -4.84 -43.76
C ARG A 300 -32.94 -3.46 -43.81
N GLU A 301 -32.57 -3.02 -45.01
CA GLU A 301 -32.01 -1.68 -45.25
C GLU A 301 -32.95 -0.53 -44.89
N ALA A 302 -34.27 -0.70 -45.07
CA ALA A 302 -35.25 0.32 -44.69
C ALA A 302 -35.49 0.33 -43.18
N ALA A 303 -35.45 -0.83 -42.52
CA ALA A 303 -35.53 -0.93 -41.07
C ALA A 303 -34.29 -0.35 -40.38
N ASP A 304 -33.10 -0.58 -40.94
CA ASP A 304 -31.84 0.00 -40.44
C ASP A 304 -31.83 1.53 -40.64
N LYS A 305 -32.27 2.03 -41.80
CA LYS A 305 -32.42 3.49 -42.03
C LYS A 305 -33.43 4.15 -41.09
N GLU A 306 -34.53 3.47 -40.77
CA GLU A 306 -35.54 3.99 -39.83
C GLU A 306 -35.05 3.92 -38.38
N TYR A 307 -34.25 2.90 -38.03
CA TYR A 307 -33.57 2.80 -36.75
C TYR A 307 -32.51 3.91 -36.61
N ASP A 308 -31.70 4.16 -37.63
CA ASP A 308 -30.69 5.22 -37.65
C ASP A 308 -31.35 6.62 -37.60
N LEU A 309 -32.46 6.82 -38.33
CA LEU A 309 -33.26 8.04 -38.23
C LEU A 309 -33.83 8.22 -36.83
N ARG A 310 -34.32 7.17 -36.17
CA ARG A 310 -34.81 7.24 -34.78
C ARG A 310 -33.70 7.45 -33.78
N LEU A 311 -32.52 6.86 -33.99
CA LEU A 311 -31.36 7.06 -33.14
C LEU A 311 -30.86 8.51 -33.27
N ARG A 312 -30.83 9.05 -34.49
CA ARG A 312 -30.51 10.45 -34.77
C ARG A 312 -31.57 11.38 -34.19
N GLN A 313 -32.86 11.03 -34.26
CA GLN A 313 -33.93 11.78 -33.61
C GLN A 313 -33.83 11.72 -32.08
N MET A 314 -33.49 10.57 -31.50
CA MET A 314 -33.25 10.43 -30.05
C MET A 314 -32.01 11.19 -29.59
N ALA A 315 -30.97 11.27 -30.42
CA ALA A 315 -29.79 12.09 -30.16
C ALA A 315 -30.12 13.60 -30.18
N MET A 316 -31.02 14.02 -31.08
CA MET A 316 -31.47 15.42 -31.19
C MET A 316 -32.54 15.80 -30.14
N ASP A 317 -33.31 14.83 -29.61
CA ASP A 317 -34.39 15.03 -28.61
C ASP A 317 -34.02 14.37 -27.26
N GLN A 318 -32.74 14.45 -26.86
CA GLN A 318 -32.32 14.06 -25.50
C GLN A 318 -32.84 15.08 -24.48
N LYS A 319 -34.04 14.85 -23.95
CA LYS A 319 -34.50 15.54 -22.75
C LYS A 319 -33.60 15.17 -21.57
N ALA A 320 -33.25 16.15 -20.73
CA ALA A 320 -32.43 15.91 -19.55
C ALA A 320 -33.08 14.83 -18.67
N ALA A 321 -32.33 13.76 -18.39
CA ALA A 321 -32.76 12.75 -17.45
C ALA A 321 -32.64 13.31 -16.02
N PRO A 322 -33.65 13.12 -15.14
CA PRO A 322 -33.54 13.53 -13.74
C PRO A 322 -32.37 12.81 -13.09
N ALA A 323 -31.40 13.58 -12.60
CA ALA A 323 -30.15 13.06 -12.04
C ALA A 323 -30.38 12.35 -10.69
N ASP A 324 -31.40 12.79 -9.94
CA ASP A 324 -31.60 12.35 -8.57
C ASP A 324 -32.87 11.55 -8.35
N LYS A 325 -32.74 10.60 -7.42
CA LYS A 325 -33.86 9.86 -6.84
C LYS A 325 -34.75 10.84 -6.07
N THR A 326 -36.08 10.75 -6.24
CA THR A 326 -37.03 11.50 -5.42
C THR A 326 -36.95 11.02 -3.96
N MET A 327 -36.30 11.83 -3.11
CA MET A 327 -36.22 11.57 -1.67
C MET A 327 -37.52 11.98 -0.98
N THR A 328 -37.92 11.23 0.06
CA THR A 328 -39.06 11.60 0.90
C THR A 328 -38.73 12.80 1.79
N GLU A 329 -39.75 13.57 2.20
CA GLU A 329 -39.55 14.74 3.09
C GLU A 329 -38.88 14.36 4.42
N GLU A 330 -39.17 13.17 4.96
CA GLU A 330 -38.53 12.67 6.18
C GLU A 330 -37.04 12.35 5.97
N GLU A 331 -36.67 11.82 4.81
CA GLU A 331 -35.26 11.56 4.47
C GLU A 331 -34.49 12.87 4.22
N LYS A 332 -35.11 13.87 3.61
CA LYS A 332 -34.53 15.22 3.45
C LYS A 332 -34.28 15.87 4.81
N ALA A 333 -35.28 15.87 5.69
CA ALA A 333 -35.16 16.40 7.04
C ALA A 333 -34.08 15.66 7.87
N LYS A 334 -33.94 14.34 7.70
CA LYS A 334 -32.86 13.57 8.34
C LYS A 334 -31.47 13.95 7.78
N SER A 335 -31.35 14.08 6.46
CA SER A 335 -30.10 14.48 5.80
C SER A 335 -29.67 15.87 6.25
N GLU A 336 -30.60 16.82 6.32
CA GLU A 336 -30.38 18.18 6.83
C GLU A 336 -29.99 18.17 8.31
N ALA A 337 -30.67 17.37 9.14
CA ALA A 337 -30.32 17.23 10.56
C ALA A 337 -28.91 16.65 10.76
N GLU A 338 -28.52 15.66 9.95
CA GLU A 338 -27.16 15.11 9.96
C GLU A 338 -26.13 16.13 9.45
N ARG A 339 -26.46 16.91 8.41
CA ARG A 339 -25.63 18.01 7.90
C ARG A 339 -25.39 19.05 9.00
N LEU A 340 -26.44 19.56 9.64
CA LEU A 340 -26.35 20.53 10.74
C LEU A 340 -25.54 19.98 11.93
N LYS A 341 -25.73 18.71 12.28
CA LYS A 341 -24.95 18.07 13.35
C LYS A 341 -23.45 18.00 13.01
N LYS A 342 -23.10 17.62 11.78
CA LYS A 342 -21.71 17.59 11.31
C LYS A 342 -21.09 18.99 11.31
N LEU A 343 -21.86 20.01 10.91
CA LEU A 343 -21.42 21.41 10.95
C LEU A 343 -21.14 21.88 12.38
N GLU A 344 -22.06 21.67 13.32
CA GLU A 344 -21.87 22.05 14.73
C GLU A 344 -20.68 21.29 15.36
N GLU A 345 -20.48 20.01 15.03
CA GLU A 345 -19.30 19.26 15.46
C GLU A 345 -18.00 19.85 14.89
N SER A 346 -17.99 20.21 13.60
CA SER A 346 -16.86 20.86 12.95
C SER A 346 -16.54 22.24 13.55
N ARG A 347 -17.58 23.01 13.89
CA ARG A 347 -17.47 24.32 14.54
C ARG A 347 -16.89 24.16 15.94
N GLN A 348 -17.37 23.19 16.72
CA GLN A 348 -16.81 22.92 18.04
C GLN A 348 -15.34 22.45 17.97
N ARG A 349 -14.96 21.64 16.97
CA ARG A 349 -13.55 21.27 16.73
C ARG A 349 -12.69 22.50 16.45
N ARG A 350 -13.12 23.38 15.55
CA ARG A 350 -12.44 24.66 15.25
C ARG A 350 -12.36 25.58 16.47
N MET A 351 -13.40 25.63 17.29
CA MET A 351 -13.41 26.40 18.54
C MET A 351 -12.39 25.87 19.56
N ARG A 352 -12.23 24.55 19.66
CA ARG A 352 -11.22 23.90 20.52
C ARG A 352 -9.79 24.09 19.97
N GLY A 353 -9.65 24.41 18.69
CA GLY A 353 -8.35 24.52 18.01
C GLY A 353 -7.76 23.15 17.69
N GLU A 354 -8.60 22.13 17.56
CA GLU A 354 -8.20 20.81 17.06
C GLU A 354 -7.92 20.91 15.56
N GLU A 355 -6.83 20.30 15.08
CA GLU A 355 -6.53 20.26 13.66
C GLU A 355 -7.64 19.48 12.94
N SER A 356 -8.19 20.07 11.86
CA SER A 356 -9.12 19.35 10.99
C SER A 356 -8.40 18.13 10.43
N GLU A 357 -8.99 16.95 10.58
CA GLU A 357 -8.44 15.65 10.18
C GLU A 357 -7.97 15.64 8.71
N GLY A 358 -8.46 16.55 7.87
CA GLY A 358 -8.01 16.76 6.47
C GLY A 358 -6.59 17.32 6.29
N SER A 359 -5.91 17.78 7.35
CA SER A 359 -4.49 18.18 7.32
C SER A 359 -3.59 17.28 8.18
N GLY A 360 -4.18 16.33 8.91
CA GLY A 360 -3.49 15.50 9.90
C GLY A 360 -3.43 14.01 9.57
N ASP A 361 -4.14 13.54 8.54
CA ASP A 361 -4.21 12.10 8.20
C ASP A 361 -2.91 11.54 7.59
N GLU A 362 -1.89 12.37 7.37
CA GLU A 362 -0.51 11.92 7.10
C GLU A 362 0.35 11.73 8.37
N LYS A 363 -0.05 12.26 9.53
CA LYS A 363 0.76 12.20 10.76
C LYS A 363 0.21 11.27 11.83
N GLU A 364 -1.10 11.05 11.91
CA GLU A 364 -1.67 10.18 12.95
C GLU A 364 -1.60 8.69 12.63
N LYS A 365 -1.55 8.29 11.35
CA LYS A 365 -1.23 6.91 10.96
C LYS A 365 0.23 6.51 11.21
N VAL A 366 1.11 7.49 11.45
CA VAL A 366 2.54 7.27 11.73
C VAL A 366 2.80 6.98 13.22
N ALA A 367 1.86 7.27 14.12
CA ALA A 367 2.06 7.06 15.56
C ALA A 367 1.76 5.62 16.06
N ARG A 368 1.30 4.71 15.18
CA ARG A 368 1.16 3.26 15.47
C ARG A 368 2.13 2.37 14.68
N GLY A 369 2.99 2.92 13.84
CA GLY A 369 4.10 2.21 13.19
C GLY A 369 5.43 2.69 13.76
N GLY A 370 6.16 1.82 14.43
CA GLY A 370 7.44 2.15 15.07
C GLY A 370 8.46 2.74 14.10
N ALA A 371 9.15 3.77 14.56
CA ALA A 371 10.23 4.45 13.86
C ALA A 371 11.46 3.56 13.65
N GLU A 372 11.93 3.47 12.41
CA GLU A 372 13.37 3.45 12.07
C GLU A 372 13.63 4.55 11.03
N ARG A 373 14.61 5.40 11.32
CA ARG A 373 15.14 6.43 10.42
C ARG A 373 16.59 6.08 10.15
N GLY A 374 16.90 5.74 8.91
CA GLY A 374 18.23 5.56 8.32
C GLY A 374 18.19 5.98 6.84
N PRO A 375 19.30 6.47 6.26
CA PRO A 375 19.28 7.48 5.20
C PRO A 375 19.37 6.91 3.77
N ASP A 376 18.89 7.72 2.83
CA ASP A 376 19.06 7.65 1.37
C ASP A 376 18.66 6.32 0.70
N GLU A 377 17.45 6.30 0.14
CA GLU A 377 17.13 5.53 -1.06
C GLU A 377 15.99 6.25 -1.80
N GLU A 378 16.21 6.46 -3.09
CA GLU A 378 15.41 7.27 -4.01
C GLU A 378 13.97 6.77 -4.05
N ALA A 379 13.03 7.71 -3.88
CA ALA A 379 11.61 7.42 -4.00
C ALA A 379 11.30 7.06 -5.46
N GLU A 380 11.17 5.78 -5.76
CA GLU A 380 10.48 5.34 -6.96
C GLU A 380 8.99 5.70 -6.80
N GLU A 381 8.62 6.82 -7.42
CA GLU A 381 7.24 7.15 -7.72
C GLU A 381 6.67 6.00 -8.55
N ASP A 382 5.61 5.35 -8.07
CA ASP A 382 4.75 4.47 -8.85
C ASP A 382 4.27 5.26 -10.08
N ARG A 383 5.02 5.17 -11.18
CA ARG A 383 4.63 5.73 -12.47
C ARG A 383 3.44 4.91 -12.97
N ASP A 384 2.33 5.60 -13.11
CA ASP A 384 1.10 5.08 -13.68
C ASP A 384 1.33 4.86 -15.18
N ASP A 385 1.66 3.61 -15.56
CA ASP A 385 1.92 3.21 -16.96
C ASP A 385 0.74 3.55 -17.91
N ALA A 386 -0.46 3.81 -17.37
CA ALA A 386 -1.62 4.26 -18.15
C ALA A 386 -1.54 5.75 -18.59
N ALA A 387 -0.67 6.55 -17.97
CA ALA A 387 -0.47 7.95 -18.34
C ALA A 387 0.34 8.13 -19.63
N GLU A 388 1.22 7.20 -19.96
CA GLU A 388 2.03 7.23 -21.20
C GLU A 388 1.20 6.92 -22.46
N PHE A 389 0.05 6.24 -22.28
CA PHE A 389 -0.90 5.92 -23.35
C PHE A 389 -2.09 6.91 -23.42
N GLY A 390 -2.05 8.03 -22.68
CA GLY A 390 -3.09 9.05 -22.71
C GLY A 390 -4.40 8.69 -21.99
N LEU A 391 -4.42 7.62 -21.17
CA LEU A 391 -5.61 7.11 -20.48
C LEU A 391 -5.64 7.45 -18.97
N SER A 392 -4.89 8.46 -18.52
CA SER A 392 -4.92 8.88 -17.11
C SER A 392 -6.27 9.53 -16.75
N THR A 393 -7.01 8.97 -15.80
CA THR A 393 -8.14 9.67 -15.17
C THR A 393 -7.60 10.83 -14.33
N PRO A 394 -8.11 12.07 -14.45
CA PRO A 394 -7.63 13.18 -13.63
C PRO A 394 -7.85 12.85 -12.15
N ARG A 395 -6.74 12.69 -11.41
CA ARG A 395 -6.79 12.57 -9.95
C ARG A 395 -7.56 13.77 -9.40
N THR A 396 -8.61 13.45 -8.65
CA THR A 396 -9.40 14.34 -7.80
C THR A 396 -8.56 15.51 -7.30
N LYS A 397 -8.92 16.73 -7.73
CA LYS A 397 -8.50 17.97 -7.08
C LYS A 397 -8.68 17.76 -5.57
N SER A 398 -7.63 17.99 -4.81
CA SER A 398 -7.69 18.08 -3.35
C SER A 398 -8.92 18.90 -2.98
N LYS A 399 -9.90 18.29 -2.32
CA LYS A 399 -11.06 19.00 -1.78
C LYS A 399 -10.53 20.17 -0.96
N LEU A 400 -10.70 21.38 -1.49
CA LEU A 400 -10.55 22.59 -0.70
C LEU A 400 -11.58 22.49 0.43
N PRO A 401 -11.23 22.81 1.68
CA PRO A 401 -12.17 22.76 2.78
C PRO A 401 -13.22 23.86 2.54
N VAL A 402 -14.39 23.46 2.06
CA VAL A 402 -15.59 24.31 2.00
C VAL A 402 -15.97 24.63 3.44
N LEU A 403 -15.73 25.88 3.83
CA LEU A 403 -16.16 26.45 5.10
C LEU A 403 -17.60 26.94 4.91
N ASP A 404 -18.56 26.11 5.28
CA ASP A 404 -19.98 26.48 5.34
C ASP A 404 -20.45 26.44 6.79
N ASP A 405 -20.92 27.59 7.30
CA ASP A 405 -21.52 27.77 8.63
C ASP A 405 -22.87 28.50 8.46
N GLU A 406 -23.97 27.91 8.94
CA GLU A 406 -24.66 28.15 10.23
C GLU A 406 -25.62 29.36 10.33
N ASP A 407 -26.01 30.04 9.24
CA ASP A 407 -27.19 30.92 9.27
C ASP A 407 -27.99 30.82 7.95
N GLU A 408 -28.80 29.77 7.81
CA GLU A 408 -29.83 29.67 6.76
C GLU A 408 -31.02 30.53 7.17
N PHE A 409 -31.19 31.66 6.48
CA PHE A 409 -32.32 32.56 6.68
C PHE A 409 -33.53 31.99 5.93
N GLU A 410 -34.58 31.61 6.67
CA GLU A 410 -35.92 31.42 6.09
C GLU A 410 -36.33 32.71 5.35
N LEU A 411 -36.48 32.62 4.03
CA LEU A 411 -37.01 33.71 3.20
C LEU A 411 -38.54 33.72 3.33
N ASP A 412 -39.10 34.82 3.82
CA ASP A 412 -40.54 35.09 3.75
C ASP A 412 -40.94 35.35 2.29
N ASP A 413 -41.76 34.45 1.72
CA ASP A 413 -42.27 34.47 0.33
C ASP A 413 -43.20 35.67 -0.01
N ASP A 414 -43.36 36.65 0.88
CA ASP A 414 -44.33 37.76 0.73
C ASP A 414 -43.75 39.03 0.04
N LEU A 415 -42.55 38.93 -0.57
CA LEU A 415 -41.84 40.06 -1.17
C LEU A 415 -41.82 40.11 -2.71
N LEU A 416 -42.57 39.24 -3.41
CA LEU A 416 -42.65 39.24 -4.88
C LEU A 416 -44.10 39.45 -5.37
N ALA A 417 -44.39 40.67 -5.79
CA ALA A 417 -45.69 41.06 -6.34
C ALA A 417 -45.88 40.60 -7.80
N SER A 418 -46.97 39.88 -8.05
CA SER A 418 -47.52 39.49 -9.35
C SER A 418 -48.53 40.54 -9.85
N ASP A 419 -48.50 40.93 -11.15
CA ASP A 419 -49.74 41.15 -11.95
C ASP A 419 -49.55 41.36 -13.49
N SER A 420 -50.61 40.99 -14.22
CA SER A 420 -51.29 41.56 -15.43
C SER A 420 -51.00 41.10 -16.88
N GLU A 421 -52.11 40.89 -17.61
CA GLU A 421 -52.44 40.11 -18.83
C GLU A 421 -52.35 40.82 -20.21
N ASP A 422 -52.37 39.99 -21.28
CA ASP A 422 -53.17 40.05 -22.55
C ASP A 422 -52.59 40.48 -23.94
N GLY A 423 -52.80 39.62 -24.97
CA GLY A 423 -53.37 39.99 -26.29
C GLY A 423 -52.56 40.03 -27.63
N SER A 424 -52.35 38.89 -28.33
CA SER A 424 -52.34 38.63 -29.82
C SER A 424 -51.44 39.49 -30.79
N GLU A 425 -50.82 39.09 -31.92
CA GLU A 425 -50.82 37.94 -32.85
C GLU A 425 -49.46 37.80 -33.61
N THR A 426 -49.16 36.55 -34.00
CA THR A 426 -48.48 36.02 -35.22
C THR A 426 -47.73 36.95 -36.17
N TYR A 427 -46.42 36.72 -36.41
CA TYR A 427 -45.83 36.36 -37.72
C TYR A 427 -44.46 35.69 -37.57
N ASP A 428 -44.28 34.66 -38.37
CA ASP A 428 -43.13 33.80 -38.63
C ASP A 428 -42.12 34.48 -39.58
N SER A 429 -40.80 34.31 -39.36
CA SER A 429 -39.80 34.16 -40.43
C SER A 429 -38.39 33.90 -39.88
N ALA A 430 -37.82 32.84 -40.44
CA ALA A 430 -36.46 32.34 -40.33
C ALA A 430 -35.36 33.39 -40.60
N GLU A 431 -34.17 33.19 -40.03
CA GLU A 431 -33.04 32.72 -40.84
C GLU A 431 -31.86 32.22 -39.99
N ASP A 432 -31.28 31.18 -40.56
CA ASP A 432 -30.16 30.33 -40.20
C ASP A 432 -28.81 31.02 -40.44
N THR A 433 -27.80 30.72 -39.63
CA THR A 433 -26.43 30.56 -40.13
C THR A 433 -25.65 29.61 -39.22
N GLY A 434 -25.24 28.48 -39.81
CA GLY A 434 -24.24 27.53 -39.29
C GLY A 434 -22.87 28.18 -39.02
N GLU A 435 -21.87 27.49 -38.50
CA GLU A 435 -21.44 26.12 -38.74
C GLU A 435 -20.26 25.85 -37.79
N SER A 436 -20.15 24.62 -37.26
CA SER A 436 -18.94 23.79 -37.18
C SER A 436 -18.99 22.83 -36.00
N ASP A 437 -18.63 21.59 -36.33
CA ASP A 437 -18.83 20.31 -35.68
C ASP A 437 -17.45 19.78 -35.28
N ASP A 438 -17.32 19.26 -34.07
CA ASP A 438 -16.37 18.21 -33.64
C ASP A 438 -16.39 18.15 -32.11
N GLU A 439 -17.02 17.13 -31.50
CA GLU A 439 -16.52 16.48 -30.28
C GLU A 439 -17.07 15.04 -30.16
N GLU A 440 -16.16 14.07 -30.24
CA GLU A 440 -16.37 12.67 -29.88
C GLU A 440 -16.27 12.47 -28.34
N ASP A 441 -17.17 11.60 -27.84
CA ASP A 441 -17.17 10.82 -26.60
C ASP A 441 -16.22 11.22 -25.44
N THR A 442 -16.82 11.81 -24.39
CA THR A 442 -16.27 11.78 -23.02
C THR A 442 -17.20 11.02 -22.07
N PRO A 443 -16.68 10.12 -21.20
CA PRO A 443 -17.50 9.35 -20.28
C PRO A 443 -18.04 10.21 -19.13
N LYS A 444 -19.36 10.18 -18.95
CA LYS A 444 -20.11 10.76 -17.83
C LYS A 444 -19.69 10.18 -16.47
N VAL A 445 -18.65 10.71 -15.83
CA VAL A 445 -18.39 10.51 -14.39
C VAL A 445 -17.80 11.78 -13.77
N SER A 446 -18.67 12.75 -13.43
CA SER A 446 -18.59 13.55 -12.19
C SER A 446 -19.72 14.59 -12.17
N ARG A 447 -20.90 14.22 -11.68
CA ARG A 447 -22.00 15.16 -11.39
C ARG A 447 -22.48 15.08 -9.94
N THR A 448 -21.60 14.71 -9.02
CA THR A 448 -21.94 14.58 -7.58
C THR A 448 -21.21 15.58 -6.69
N VAL A 449 -20.71 16.69 -7.26
CA VAL A 449 -20.06 17.77 -6.49
C VAL A 449 -20.46 19.17 -6.97
N ALA A 450 -21.30 19.28 -8.00
CA ALA A 450 -21.70 20.57 -8.58
C ALA A 450 -22.99 21.14 -7.98
N GLU A 451 -23.77 20.34 -7.24
CA GLU A 451 -25.10 20.74 -6.75
C GLU A 451 -25.07 21.55 -5.45
N ASP A 452 -23.97 21.50 -4.68
CA ASP A 452 -23.78 22.36 -3.50
C ASP A 452 -23.15 23.73 -3.87
N GLU A 453 -22.76 23.94 -5.14
CA GLU A 453 -22.18 25.22 -5.63
C GLU A 453 -23.21 26.11 -6.35
N GLU A 454 -24.48 25.69 -6.44
CA GLU A 454 -25.52 26.46 -7.09
C GLU A 454 -26.02 27.58 -6.17
N ASP A 455 -25.70 28.83 -6.51
CA ASP A 455 -26.12 30.02 -5.78
C ASP A 455 -27.67 30.05 -5.63
N GLU A 456 -28.20 29.77 -4.44
CA GLU A 456 -29.64 29.82 -4.10
C GLU A 456 -30.33 31.12 -4.55
N PHE A 457 -29.57 32.22 -4.55
CA PHE A 457 -30.06 33.54 -4.94
C PHE A 457 -30.26 33.73 -6.45
N VAL A 458 -29.77 32.77 -7.25
CA VAL A 458 -29.84 32.77 -8.72
C VAL A 458 -30.87 31.73 -9.22
N ARG A 459 -31.21 30.71 -8.42
CA ARG A 459 -32.22 29.68 -8.74
C ARG A 459 -33.54 30.27 -9.25
N GLY A 460 -34.11 31.23 -8.51
CA GLY A 460 -35.40 31.83 -8.88
C GLY A 460 -35.40 32.62 -10.21
N ILE A 461 -34.23 32.96 -10.76
CA ILE A 461 -34.11 33.70 -12.04
C ILE A 461 -33.81 32.76 -13.20
N LEU A 462 -33.09 31.66 -12.95
CA LEU A 462 -32.70 30.67 -13.96
C LEU A 462 -33.76 29.55 -14.11
N ASP A 463 -34.47 29.17 -13.05
CA ASP A 463 -35.51 28.13 -13.08
C ASP A 463 -36.86 28.62 -13.64
N THR A 464 -37.01 29.92 -13.91
CA THR A 464 -38.20 30.48 -14.57
C THR A 464 -38.24 30.26 -16.09
N GLU A 465 -37.35 29.43 -16.65
CA GLU A 465 -37.43 28.95 -18.04
C GLU A 465 -38.36 27.75 -18.23
N SER A 466 -39.45 27.69 -17.46
CA SER A 466 -40.65 26.96 -17.85
C SER A 466 -41.84 27.93 -17.86
N THR A 467 -42.14 28.41 -19.08
CA THR A 467 -43.44 28.95 -19.51
C THR A 467 -43.97 30.19 -18.79
N VAL A 468 -43.32 31.35 -18.90
CA VAL A 468 -44.05 32.64 -18.94
C VAL A 468 -43.27 33.66 -19.80
N GLU A 469 -43.70 33.90 -21.03
CA GLU A 469 -43.32 35.13 -21.74
C GLU A 469 -44.12 36.32 -21.18
N LYS A 470 -43.43 37.40 -20.80
CA LYS A 470 -44.01 38.76 -20.83
C LYS A 470 -43.08 39.71 -21.58
N LYS A 471 -43.61 40.34 -22.64
CA LYS A 471 -43.03 41.47 -23.38
C LYS A 471 -43.88 42.76 -23.12
N PRO A 472 -43.40 43.96 -23.52
CA PRO A 472 -43.37 45.15 -22.68
C PRO A 472 -44.60 46.06 -22.81
N SER A 473 -45.13 46.57 -21.69
CA SER A 473 -46.03 47.73 -21.70
C SER A 473 -45.21 49.03 -21.77
N LYS A 474 -45.31 49.76 -22.88
CA LYS A 474 -44.94 51.18 -22.92
C LYS A 474 -46.00 51.99 -22.17
N SER A 475 -45.76 52.27 -20.89
CA SER A 475 -46.31 53.47 -20.24
C SER A 475 -45.29 54.60 -20.35
N ALA A 476 -45.56 55.57 -21.21
CA ALA A 476 -44.94 56.87 -21.13
C ALA A 476 -45.38 57.52 -19.80
N GLY A 477 -44.43 57.74 -18.88
CA GLY A 477 -44.75 58.34 -17.58
C GLY A 477 -43.69 58.16 -16.50
N GLY A 478 -42.46 58.64 -16.73
CA GLY A 478 -41.59 59.20 -15.68
C GLY A 478 -41.21 58.36 -14.45
N THR A 479 -40.42 57.30 -14.61
CA THR A 479 -39.28 56.96 -13.73
C THR A 479 -38.33 56.05 -14.52
N GLN A 480 -37.02 56.31 -14.50
CA GLN A 480 -36.00 55.56 -15.27
C GLN A 480 -36.13 54.04 -15.04
N SER A 481 -36.37 53.25 -16.10
CA SER A 481 -36.44 51.80 -16.04
C SER A 481 -35.03 51.19 -16.07
N VAL A 482 -34.72 50.35 -15.08
CA VAL A 482 -33.43 49.66 -14.89
C VAL A 482 -33.08 48.78 -16.11
N ALA A 483 -31.87 48.90 -16.66
CA ALA A 483 -31.44 48.17 -17.85
C ALA A 483 -31.37 46.65 -17.60
N PHE A 484 -31.61 45.84 -18.65
CA PHE A 484 -31.63 44.38 -18.52
C PHE A 484 -30.21 43.77 -18.52
N THR A 485 -29.27 44.35 -19.27
CA THR A 485 -27.88 43.92 -19.34
C THR A 485 -26.92 44.98 -18.79
N TYR A 486 -25.90 44.53 -18.07
CA TYR A 486 -24.86 45.36 -17.49
C TYR A 486 -23.49 44.75 -17.75
N PRO A 487 -22.45 45.55 -18.06
CA PRO A 487 -21.08 45.05 -18.04
C PRO A 487 -20.68 44.70 -16.61
N CYS A 488 -19.93 43.61 -16.41
CA CYS A 488 -19.41 43.24 -15.09
C CYS A 488 -18.35 44.26 -14.62
N PRO A 489 -18.57 45.01 -13.54
CA PRO A 489 -17.60 46.00 -13.07
C PRO A 489 -16.46 45.29 -12.32
N ARG A 490 -15.23 45.52 -12.77
CA ARG A 490 -14.02 44.93 -12.17
C ARG A 490 -13.39 45.83 -11.10
N SER A 491 -13.72 47.11 -11.11
CA SER A 491 -13.21 48.10 -10.17
C SER A 491 -14.34 48.83 -9.45
N HIS A 492 -14.05 49.39 -8.26
CA HIS A 492 -15.03 50.19 -7.53
C HIS A 492 -15.48 51.44 -8.31
N THR A 493 -14.61 52.03 -9.13
CA THR A 493 -14.96 53.17 -9.98
C THR A 493 -15.98 52.79 -11.07
N GLU A 494 -15.78 51.67 -11.74
CA GLU A 494 -16.75 51.15 -12.72
C GLU A 494 -18.09 50.79 -12.06
N LEU A 495 -18.03 50.27 -10.84
CA LEU A 495 -19.23 49.92 -10.07
C LEU A 495 -20.04 51.17 -9.68
N LEU A 496 -19.37 52.28 -9.35
CA LEU A 496 -20.04 53.57 -9.12
C LEU A 496 -20.64 54.17 -10.40
N GLU A 497 -20.05 53.94 -11.57
CA GLU A 497 -20.64 54.37 -12.85
C GLU A 497 -21.94 53.60 -13.14
N VAL A 498 -21.96 52.29 -12.87
CA VAL A 498 -23.14 51.44 -13.03
C VAL A 498 -24.24 51.84 -12.05
N PHE A 499 -23.90 52.05 -10.77
CA PHE A 499 -24.91 52.37 -9.73
C PHE A 499 -25.33 53.85 -9.72
N GLY A 500 -24.46 54.78 -10.10
CA GLY A 500 -24.74 56.22 -10.07
C GLY A 500 -25.85 56.67 -11.03
N THR A 501 -26.25 55.81 -11.97
CA THR A 501 -27.36 56.07 -12.91
C THR A 501 -28.72 55.60 -12.40
N VAL A 502 -28.78 54.93 -11.24
CA VAL A 502 -29.96 54.21 -10.75
C VAL A 502 -30.28 54.58 -9.29
N LYS A 503 -31.54 54.37 -8.87
CA LYS A 503 -31.98 54.55 -7.48
C LYS A 503 -31.42 53.46 -6.57
N ASP A 504 -31.15 53.81 -5.32
CA ASP A 504 -30.63 52.88 -4.29
C ASP A 504 -31.50 51.63 -4.08
N SER A 505 -32.82 51.73 -4.30
CA SER A 505 -33.76 50.59 -4.18
C SER A 505 -33.50 49.47 -5.17
N ASP A 506 -32.91 49.78 -6.32
CA ASP A 506 -32.81 48.85 -7.44
C ASP A 506 -31.40 48.21 -7.52
N ILE A 507 -30.47 48.63 -6.65
CA ILE A 507 -29.10 48.07 -6.55
C ILE A 507 -29.12 46.54 -6.35
N PRO A 508 -29.96 45.95 -5.48
CA PRO A 508 -29.97 44.49 -5.30
C PRO A 508 -30.37 43.74 -6.59
N LEU A 509 -31.35 44.29 -7.35
CA LEU A 509 -31.79 43.71 -8.62
C LEU A 509 -30.68 43.76 -9.68
N ILE A 510 -29.88 44.84 -9.69
CA ILE A 510 -28.74 44.95 -10.60
C ILE A 510 -27.67 43.91 -10.26
N ILE A 511 -27.37 43.72 -8.97
CA ILE A 511 -26.40 42.71 -8.52
C ILE A 511 -26.88 41.30 -8.90
N GLN A 512 -28.17 40.99 -8.72
CA GLN A 512 -28.76 39.74 -9.20
C GLN A 512 -28.56 39.54 -10.70
N ARG A 513 -28.88 40.56 -11.52
CA ARG A 513 -28.71 40.49 -12.98
C ARG A 513 -27.26 40.29 -13.38
N ILE A 514 -26.31 41.01 -12.77
CA ILE A 514 -24.88 40.85 -13.05
C ILE A 514 -24.42 39.43 -12.69
N ARG A 515 -24.83 38.89 -11.54
CA ARG A 515 -24.48 37.51 -11.14
C ARG A 515 -25.05 36.46 -12.10
N ALA A 516 -26.27 36.64 -12.58
CA ALA A 516 -26.90 35.73 -13.55
C ALA A 516 -26.19 35.79 -14.91
N LEU A 517 -25.89 36.99 -15.42
CA LEU A 517 -25.21 37.18 -16.71
C LEU A 517 -23.78 36.65 -16.73
N TYR A 518 -23.08 36.72 -15.58
CA TYR A 518 -21.69 36.30 -15.44
C TYR A 518 -21.55 35.05 -14.56
N HIS A 519 -22.53 34.14 -14.61
CA HIS A 519 -22.45 32.87 -13.89
C HIS A 519 -21.30 32.00 -14.43
N PRO A 520 -20.52 31.30 -13.57
CA PRO A 520 -19.38 30.48 -14.00
C PRO A 520 -19.74 29.35 -14.98
N SER A 521 -20.99 28.89 -15.01
CA SER A 521 -21.45 27.84 -15.95
C SER A 521 -21.53 28.32 -17.40
N LEU A 522 -21.67 29.64 -17.64
CA LEU A 522 -21.81 30.19 -18.99
C LEU A 522 -20.46 30.33 -19.71
N SER A 523 -19.41 30.67 -18.97
CA SER A 523 -18.05 30.82 -19.51
C SER A 523 -17.01 30.74 -18.40
N ALA A 524 -15.89 30.07 -18.66
CA ALA A 524 -14.76 29.98 -17.72
C ALA A 524 -14.16 31.36 -17.37
N GLU A 525 -14.17 32.33 -18.29
CA GLU A 525 -13.67 33.69 -18.05
C GLU A 525 -14.52 34.48 -17.04
N ASN A 526 -15.79 34.10 -16.88
CA ASN A 526 -16.69 34.78 -15.97
C ASN A 526 -16.29 34.56 -14.50
N LYS A 527 -15.55 33.48 -14.21
CA LYS A 527 -15.03 33.20 -12.87
C LYS A 527 -14.11 34.31 -12.35
N GLU A 528 -13.22 34.82 -13.20
CA GLU A 528 -12.32 35.93 -12.84
C GLU A 528 -13.08 37.25 -12.73
N LYS A 529 -13.97 37.54 -13.70
CA LYS A 529 -14.82 38.74 -13.71
C LYS A 529 -15.67 38.84 -12.44
N LEU A 530 -16.28 37.73 -12.03
CA LEU A 530 -17.13 37.65 -10.84
C LEU A 530 -16.32 37.72 -9.54
N ALA A 531 -15.10 37.19 -9.52
CA ALA A 531 -14.18 37.34 -8.40
C ALA A 531 -13.75 38.80 -8.20
N ASP A 532 -13.39 39.52 -9.27
CA ASP A 532 -13.05 40.95 -9.19
C ASP A 532 -14.27 41.80 -8.78
N PHE A 533 -15.45 41.46 -9.30
CA PHE A 533 -16.72 42.06 -8.88
C PHE A 533 -17.02 41.85 -7.39
N SER A 534 -16.77 40.65 -6.85
CA SER A 534 -16.93 40.41 -5.42
C SER A 534 -15.99 41.27 -4.56
N CYS A 535 -14.78 41.55 -5.04
CA CYS A 535 -13.83 42.44 -4.37
C CYS A 535 -14.31 43.92 -4.44
N SER A 536 -14.82 44.37 -5.58
CA SER A 536 -15.35 45.74 -5.72
C SER A 536 -16.63 45.96 -4.88
N LEU A 537 -17.44 44.92 -4.66
CA LEU A 537 -18.55 44.95 -3.69
C LEU A 537 -18.07 45.11 -2.24
N VAL A 538 -16.98 44.45 -1.84
CA VAL A 538 -16.35 44.65 -0.51
C VAL A 538 -15.91 46.10 -0.34
N GLU A 539 -15.32 46.71 -1.36
CA GLU A 539 -14.91 48.13 -1.34
C GLU A 539 -16.12 49.09 -1.34
N HIS A 540 -17.25 48.67 -1.89
CA HIS A 540 -18.48 49.46 -1.93
C HIS A 540 -19.23 49.51 -0.60
N LEU A 541 -19.13 48.48 0.25
CA LEU A 541 -19.75 48.49 1.59
C LEU A 541 -19.35 49.69 2.48
N PRO A 542 -18.05 50.01 2.67
CA PRO A 542 -17.66 51.15 3.48
C PRO A 542 -18.02 52.48 2.80
N TYR A 543 -18.09 52.53 1.46
CA TYR A 543 -18.58 53.68 0.73
C TYR A 543 -20.06 53.98 1.06
N LEU A 544 -20.93 52.96 0.99
CA LEU A 544 -22.34 53.09 1.36
C LEU A 544 -22.52 53.52 2.83
N GLY A 545 -21.70 52.99 3.73
CA GLY A 545 -21.71 53.39 5.14
C GLY A 545 -21.41 54.88 5.35
N ARG A 546 -20.48 55.45 4.58
CA ARG A 546 -20.12 56.88 4.65
C ARG A 546 -21.19 57.78 4.03
N HIS A 547 -21.81 57.33 2.93
CA HIS A 547 -22.85 58.08 2.23
C HIS A 547 -24.26 57.90 2.82
N LYS A 548 -24.39 57.19 3.95
CA LYS A 548 -25.67 56.89 4.63
C LYS A 548 -26.66 56.16 3.71
N GLY A 549 -26.17 55.17 2.97
CA GLY A 549 -27.02 54.28 2.18
C GLY A 549 -28.07 53.56 3.03
N SER A 550 -29.15 53.12 2.39
CA SER A 550 -30.20 52.35 3.07
C SER A 550 -29.63 51.07 3.71
N LEU A 551 -29.96 50.83 4.97
CA LEU A 551 -29.51 49.64 5.71
C LEU A 551 -29.97 48.34 5.05
N GLN A 552 -31.14 48.36 4.41
CA GLN A 552 -31.68 47.22 3.66
C GLN A 552 -30.77 46.85 2.48
N VAL A 553 -30.27 47.86 1.75
CA VAL A 553 -29.38 47.65 0.60
C VAL A 553 -28.05 47.09 1.09
N ILE A 554 -27.49 47.62 2.17
CA ILE A 554 -26.24 47.10 2.77
C ILE A 554 -26.42 45.63 3.19
N GLU A 555 -27.53 45.28 3.83
CA GLU A 555 -27.83 43.91 4.23
C GLU A 555 -27.92 42.96 3.03
N THR A 556 -28.64 43.36 1.97
CA THR A 556 -28.75 42.54 0.75
C THR A 556 -27.39 42.34 0.07
N ILE A 557 -26.53 43.37 0.02
CA ILE A 557 -25.16 43.26 -0.52
C ILE A 557 -24.33 42.30 0.33
N ILE A 558 -24.44 42.36 1.67
CA ILE A 558 -23.75 41.42 2.57
C ILE A 558 -24.23 39.98 2.31
N ARG A 559 -25.53 39.75 2.08
CA ARG A 559 -26.09 38.43 1.75
C ARG A 559 -25.57 37.91 0.41
N HIS A 560 -25.51 38.77 -0.61
CA HIS A 560 -24.89 38.45 -1.89
C HIS A 560 -23.41 38.10 -1.75
N LEU A 561 -22.68 38.87 -0.94
CA LEU A 561 -21.27 38.64 -0.69
C LEU A 561 -21.03 37.35 0.10
N HIS A 562 -21.91 36.99 1.03
CA HIS A 562 -21.87 35.72 1.75
C HIS A 562 -22.00 34.53 0.77
N SER A 563 -22.99 34.56 -0.11
CA SER A 563 -23.17 33.54 -1.16
C SER A 563 -21.94 33.47 -2.10
N LEU A 564 -21.41 34.61 -2.54
CA LEU A 564 -20.16 34.64 -3.33
C LEU A 564 -18.91 34.21 -2.53
N SER A 565 -18.93 34.27 -1.20
CA SER A 565 -17.82 33.82 -0.37
C SER A 565 -17.69 32.31 -0.28
N ARG A 566 -18.78 31.57 -0.56
CA ARG A 566 -18.74 30.10 -0.73
C ARG A 566 -17.93 29.70 -1.96
N THR A 567 -18.10 30.45 -3.07
CA THR A 567 -17.43 30.19 -4.35
C THR A 567 -16.04 30.83 -4.45
N PHE A 568 -15.83 32.01 -3.85
CA PHE A 568 -14.58 32.78 -3.92
C PHE A 568 -14.02 33.20 -2.53
N PRO A 569 -13.78 32.26 -1.60
CA PRO A 569 -13.37 32.59 -0.23
C PRO A 569 -12.04 33.34 -0.15
N GLU A 570 -11.04 32.94 -0.96
CA GLU A 570 -9.69 33.51 -0.89
C GLU A 570 -9.64 34.99 -1.33
N LYS A 571 -10.34 35.32 -2.42
CA LYS A 571 -10.34 36.68 -2.99
C LYS A 571 -11.07 37.65 -2.07
N ILE A 572 -12.25 37.27 -1.58
CA ILE A 572 -13.05 38.08 -0.66
C ILE A 572 -12.32 38.24 0.69
N ALA A 573 -11.73 37.17 1.23
CA ALA A 573 -10.90 37.24 2.43
C ALA A 573 -9.68 38.17 2.22
N GLY A 574 -9.06 38.12 1.04
CA GLY A 574 -7.99 39.03 0.63
C GLY A 574 -8.43 40.50 0.68
N ALA A 575 -9.58 40.83 0.08
CA ALA A 575 -10.14 42.17 0.07
C ALA A 575 -10.46 42.69 1.49
N PHE A 576 -11.11 41.87 2.33
CA PHE A 576 -11.35 42.23 3.73
C PHE A 576 -10.04 42.48 4.49
N ARG A 577 -9.02 41.65 4.28
CA ARG A 577 -7.71 41.82 4.94
C ARG A 577 -6.98 43.09 4.48
N GLN A 578 -7.12 43.47 3.22
CA GLN A 578 -6.58 44.73 2.71
C GLN A 578 -7.26 45.92 3.41
N HIS A 579 -8.59 45.95 3.46
CA HIS A 579 -9.34 47.00 4.17
C HIS A 579 -8.98 47.08 5.66
N LEU A 580 -8.87 45.92 6.35
CA LEU A 580 -8.46 45.88 7.76
C LEU A 580 -7.02 46.39 7.96
N ARG A 581 -6.12 46.15 7.00
CA ARG A 581 -4.75 46.67 7.03
C ARG A 581 -4.73 48.20 6.86
N ASP A 582 -5.55 48.74 5.97
CA ASP A 582 -5.65 50.19 5.75
C ASP A 582 -6.24 50.89 6.97
N MET A 583 -7.27 50.31 7.57
CA MET A 583 -7.82 50.77 8.84
C MET A 583 -6.77 50.71 9.97
N HIS A 584 -5.95 49.66 10.03
CA HIS A 584 -4.85 49.56 11.01
C HIS A 584 -3.84 50.71 10.88
N GLN A 585 -3.54 51.14 9.64
CA GLN A 585 -2.65 52.26 9.38
C GLN A 585 -3.30 53.59 9.77
N ARG A 586 -4.58 53.80 9.41
CA ARG A 586 -5.34 55.01 9.78
C ARG A 586 -5.50 55.18 11.29
N SER A 587 -5.54 54.08 12.05
CA SER A 587 -5.65 54.05 13.52
C SER A 587 -6.93 54.66 14.10
N ASP A 588 -7.92 55.01 13.28
CA ASP A 588 -9.25 55.46 13.71
C ASP A 588 -10.36 54.71 12.95
N ILE A 589 -11.52 54.58 13.60
CA ILE A 589 -12.69 53.84 13.10
C ILE A 589 -13.74 54.82 12.59
N ASP A 590 -14.13 54.64 11.34
CA ASP A 590 -15.22 55.35 10.70
C ASP A 590 -16.51 54.50 10.63
N VAL A 591 -17.64 55.11 10.28
CA VAL A 591 -18.94 54.43 10.14
C VAL A 591 -18.88 53.31 9.09
N GLY A 592 -18.14 53.53 7.99
CA GLY A 592 -17.94 52.51 6.97
C GLY A 592 -17.17 51.28 7.48
N ASP A 593 -16.26 51.47 8.45
CA ASP A 593 -15.51 50.36 9.03
C ASP A 593 -16.39 49.49 9.95
N LEU A 594 -17.38 50.10 10.61
CA LEU A 594 -18.38 49.37 11.39
C LEU A 594 -19.21 48.43 10.51
N VAL A 595 -19.56 48.86 9.30
CA VAL A 595 -20.27 48.03 8.31
C VAL A 595 -19.41 46.81 7.90
N ILE A 596 -18.11 47.02 7.70
CA ILE A 596 -17.18 45.92 7.39
C ILE A 596 -17.07 44.95 8.56
N PHE A 597 -16.98 45.42 9.80
CA PHE A 597 -16.96 44.51 10.94
C PHE A 597 -18.28 43.74 11.09
N THR A 598 -19.43 44.35 10.80
CA THR A 598 -20.71 43.62 10.78
C THR A 598 -20.73 42.56 9.67
N ALA A 599 -20.26 42.91 8.47
CA ALA A 599 -20.19 41.98 7.34
C ALA A 599 -19.26 40.79 7.63
N ILE A 600 -18.09 41.03 8.22
CA ILE A 600 -17.17 39.95 8.62
C ILE A 600 -17.81 39.06 9.69
N GLY A 601 -18.58 39.64 10.61
CA GLY A 601 -19.23 38.90 11.69
C GLY A 601 -20.40 38.04 11.24
N SER A 602 -21.05 38.39 10.12
CA SER A 602 -22.13 37.62 9.52
C SER A 602 -21.66 36.62 8.46
N ILE A 603 -20.56 36.91 7.75
CA ILE A 603 -20.04 36.04 6.68
C ILE A 603 -19.17 34.92 7.24
N TYR A 604 -18.37 35.19 8.27
CA TYR A 604 -17.38 34.24 8.79
C TYR A 604 -17.69 33.77 10.22
N PRO A 605 -17.32 32.53 10.55
CA PRO A 605 -17.47 32.00 11.90
C PRO A 605 -16.67 32.78 12.93
N THR A 606 -17.36 33.32 13.92
CA THR A 606 -16.75 34.08 15.03
C THR A 606 -16.34 33.20 16.21
N SER A 607 -16.64 31.89 16.16
CA SER A 607 -16.42 30.97 17.27
C SER A 607 -15.04 30.30 17.29
N ASP A 608 -14.34 30.32 16.15
CA ASP A 608 -13.10 29.59 15.89
C ASP A 608 -11.95 29.98 16.84
N HIS A 609 -10.98 29.06 17.00
CA HIS A 609 -9.76 29.34 17.75
C HIS A 609 -8.93 30.46 17.14
N PHE A 610 -8.71 30.36 15.84
CA PHE A 610 -7.97 31.32 15.04
C PHE A 610 -8.58 31.34 13.64
N HIS A 611 -8.87 32.53 13.12
CA HIS A 611 -9.43 32.72 11.79
C HIS A 611 -8.76 33.92 11.11
N GLN A 612 -8.40 33.78 9.83
CA GLN A 612 -7.53 34.72 9.13
C GLN A 612 -8.10 36.14 8.95
N VAL A 613 -9.44 36.28 8.87
CA VAL A 613 -10.14 37.57 8.72
C VAL A 613 -10.72 38.06 10.05
N VAL A 614 -11.53 37.23 10.72
CA VAL A 614 -12.19 37.52 12.01
C VAL A 614 -11.19 37.85 13.12
N THR A 615 -10.07 37.14 13.25
CA THR A 615 -9.10 37.40 14.35
C THR A 615 -8.43 38.78 14.21
N PRO A 616 -7.98 39.19 13.01
CA PRO A 616 -7.59 40.59 12.78
C PRO A 616 -8.72 41.60 13.05
N ALA A 617 -9.97 41.31 12.66
CA ALA A 617 -11.08 42.22 12.92
C ALA A 617 -11.32 42.46 14.42
N ILE A 618 -11.41 41.39 15.22
CA ILE A 618 -11.63 41.51 16.67
C ILE A 618 -10.44 42.15 17.40
N THR A 619 -9.21 41.87 16.95
CA THR A 619 -8.01 42.50 17.53
C THR A 619 -7.92 43.99 17.20
N LEU A 620 -8.40 44.43 16.04
CA LEU A 620 -8.49 45.85 15.69
C LEU A 620 -9.58 46.57 16.50
N MET A 621 -10.74 45.95 16.68
CA MET A 621 -11.78 46.45 17.58
C MET A 621 -11.26 46.59 19.02
N ALA A 622 -10.58 45.56 19.53
CA ALA A 622 -9.97 45.59 20.87
C ALA A 622 -8.86 46.65 20.98
N ARG A 623 -8.00 46.77 19.97
CA ARG A 623 -6.96 47.81 19.89
C ARG A 623 -7.56 49.20 20.00
N TRP A 624 -8.60 49.49 19.22
CA TRP A 624 -9.26 50.80 19.25
C TRP A 624 -9.88 51.07 20.61
N LEU A 625 -10.63 50.14 21.20
CA LEU A 625 -11.20 50.30 22.55
C LEU A 625 -10.13 50.47 23.65
N GLY A 626 -8.98 49.81 23.50
CA GLY A 626 -7.87 49.87 24.45
C GLY A 626 -7.05 51.17 24.36
N MET A 627 -6.87 51.71 23.15
CA MET A 627 -6.03 52.88 22.90
C MET A 627 -6.82 54.19 22.94
N THR A 628 -8.10 54.18 22.60
CA THR A 628 -8.93 55.39 22.62
C THR A 628 -9.40 55.76 24.03
N ASN A 629 -9.55 57.06 24.26
CA ASN A 629 -10.25 57.59 25.43
C ASN A 629 -11.63 58.08 25.01
N PRO A 630 -12.68 57.85 25.82
CA PRO A 630 -14.04 58.20 25.44
C PRO A 630 -14.23 59.72 25.37
N THR A 631 -14.35 60.25 24.15
CA THR A 631 -14.83 61.62 23.85
C THR A 631 -16.25 61.55 23.30
N GLU A 632 -16.96 62.68 23.22
CA GLU A 632 -18.39 62.72 22.83
C GLU A 632 -18.70 61.99 21.51
N GLY A 633 -17.83 62.11 20.49
CA GLY A 633 -18.00 61.40 19.20
C GLY A 633 -17.72 59.88 19.27
N HIS A 634 -16.80 59.46 20.14
CA HIS A 634 -16.44 58.04 20.29
C HIS A 634 -17.42 57.26 21.18
N LEU A 635 -18.30 57.92 21.93
CA LEU A 635 -19.25 57.24 22.83
C LEU A 635 -20.20 56.31 22.09
N VAL A 636 -20.68 56.74 20.92
CA VAL A 636 -21.65 55.97 20.10
C VAL A 636 -20.92 54.88 19.32
N ILE A 637 -19.78 55.20 18.69
CA ILE A 637 -18.94 54.23 17.98
C ILE A 637 -18.49 53.13 18.95
N GLY A 638 -18.00 53.49 20.13
CA GLY A 638 -17.57 52.52 21.13
C GLY A 638 -18.71 51.69 21.72
N ALA A 639 -19.93 52.24 21.83
CA ALA A 639 -21.10 51.44 22.21
C ALA A 639 -21.41 50.36 21.16
N ASN A 640 -21.31 50.71 19.87
CA ASN A 640 -21.51 49.78 18.76
C ASN A 640 -20.40 48.73 18.71
N VAL A 641 -19.12 49.14 18.76
CA VAL A 641 -17.97 48.19 18.77
C VAL A 641 -18.07 47.20 19.93
N VAL A 642 -18.47 47.64 21.13
CA VAL A 642 -18.69 46.72 22.26
C VAL A 642 -19.85 45.76 21.99
N ALA A 643 -20.96 46.25 21.43
CA ALA A 643 -22.09 45.38 21.04
C ALA A 643 -21.67 44.36 19.96
N LEU A 644 -20.81 44.75 19.04
CA LEU A 644 -20.30 43.89 17.99
C LEU A 644 -19.33 42.83 18.51
N ILE A 645 -18.44 43.19 19.43
CA ILE A 645 -17.59 42.23 20.14
C ILE A 645 -18.45 41.21 20.91
N LEU A 646 -19.49 41.68 21.59
CA LEU A 646 -20.45 40.81 22.28
C LEU A 646 -21.15 39.83 21.31
N HIS A 647 -21.47 40.28 20.09
CA HIS A 647 -22.02 39.44 19.05
C HIS A 647 -21.00 38.37 18.58
N TYR A 648 -19.76 38.78 18.29
CA TYR A 648 -18.67 37.85 17.94
C TYR A 648 -18.38 36.81 19.04
N GLN A 649 -18.67 37.15 20.30
CA GLN A 649 -18.38 36.29 21.45
C GLN A 649 -19.58 35.52 21.97
N ARG A 650 -20.75 35.61 21.30
CA ARG A 650 -21.97 34.92 21.71
C ARG A 650 -21.75 33.41 21.88
N LEU A 651 -21.04 32.79 20.94
CA LEU A 651 -20.73 31.36 20.97
C LEU A 651 -19.39 31.06 21.67
N SER A 652 -18.33 31.82 21.34
CA SER A 652 -16.98 31.54 21.84
C SER A 652 -16.77 31.85 23.32
N LYS A 653 -17.58 32.76 23.90
CA LYS A 653 -17.53 33.21 25.30
C LYS A 653 -16.13 33.58 25.81
N ARG A 654 -15.28 34.09 24.90
CA ARG A 654 -13.92 34.55 25.23
C ARG A 654 -13.97 35.87 25.98
N TYR A 655 -12.98 36.13 26.84
CA TYR A 655 -12.92 37.36 27.63
C TYR A 655 -12.22 38.50 26.86
N VAL A 656 -12.85 39.68 26.77
CA VAL A 656 -12.24 40.90 26.20
C VAL A 656 -12.10 41.98 27.27
N PRO A 657 -10.89 42.19 27.81
CA PRO A 657 -10.68 43.18 28.87
C PRO A 657 -10.87 44.63 28.39
N GLU A 658 -10.59 44.93 27.11
CA GLU A 658 -10.66 46.28 26.55
C GLU A 658 -12.11 46.80 26.50
N ALA A 659 -13.07 45.94 26.18
CA ALA A 659 -14.50 46.27 26.15
C ALA A 659 -15.02 46.67 27.54
N LEU A 660 -14.65 45.90 28.58
CA LEU A 660 -14.99 46.24 29.95
C LEU A 660 -14.29 47.54 30.38
N ARG A 661 -13.00 47.71 30.07
CA ARG A 661 -12.27 48.95 30.39
C ARG A 661 -12.92 50.18 29.75
N PHE A 662 -13.30 50.10 28.47
CA PHE A 662 -13.90 51.21 27.74
C PHE A 662 -15.26 51.59 28.33
N THR A 663 -16.15 50.61 28.51
CA THR A 663 -17.47 50.84 29.13
C THR A 663 -17.35 51.45 30.53
N LEU A 664 -16.42 50.96 31.37
CA LEU A 664 -16.18 51.54 32.69
C LEU A 664 -15.65 52.97 32.65
N LYS A 665 -14.79 53.32 31.69
CA LYS A 665 -14.35 54.71 31.49
C LYS A 665 -15.54 55.60 31.11
N VAL A 666 -16.43 55.14 30.24
CA VAL A 666 -17.63 55.89 29.83
C VAL A 666 -18.56 56.13 31.01
N LEU A 667 -18.82 55.09 31.83
CA LEU A 667 -19.68 55.20 33.01
C LEU A 667 -19.11 56.15 34.09
N ARG A 668 -17.79 56.39 34.09
CA ARG A 668 -17.11 57.30 35.02
C ARG A 668 -16.88 58.71 34.47
N LEU A 669 -17.25 58.97 33.21
CA LEU A 669 -16.99 60.25 32.55
C LEU A 669 -17.74 61.39 33.25
N SER A 670 -17.08 62.54 33.38
CA SER A 670 -17.62 63.78 33.93
C SER A 670 -17.22 64.94 32.99
N PRO A 671 -18.16 65.73 32.42
CA PRO A 671 -19.62 65.68 32.59
C PRO A 671 -20.24 64.38 32.08
N ARG A 672 -21.39 64.01 32.64
CA ARG A 672 -22.07 62.76 32.30
C ARG A 672 -22.67 62.85 30.89
N PRO A 673 -22.51 61.81 30.05
CA PRO A 673 -23.12 61.80 28.73
C PRO A 673 -24.65 61.66 28.81
N ALA A 674 -25.32 61.87 27.68
CA ALA A 674 -26.77 61.79 27.58
C ALA A 674 -27.31 60.45 28.14
N PRO A 675 -28.48 60.46 28.83
CA PRO A 675 -29.00 59.28 29.50
C PRO A 675 -29.25 58.11 28.54
N GLY A 676 -29.63 58.37 27.28
CA GLY A 676 -29.81 57.32 26.27
C GLY A 676 -28.52 56.55 25.96
N ILE A 677 -27.39 57.24 25.84
CA ILE A 677 -26.08 56.62 25.58
C ILE A 677 -25.62 55.81 26.79
N LEU A 678 -25.82 56.33 28.01
CA LEU A 678 -25.49 55.62 29.24
C LEU A 678 -26.28 54.32 29.41
N GLN A 679 -27.55 54.30 29.00
CA GLN A 679 -28.35 53.08 29.03
C GLN A 679 -27.78 52.00 28.11
N ILE A 680 -27.33 52.35 26.90
CA ILE A 680 -26.70 51.40 25.96
C ILE A 680 -25.41 50.80 26.53
N HIS A 681 -24.56 51.63 27.17
CA HIS A 681 -23.35 51.12 27.84
C HIS A 681 -23.69 50.24 29.05
N SER A 682 -24.78 50.52 29.75
CA SER A 682 -25.24 49.73 30.90
C SER A 682 -25.84 48.39 30.47
N THR A 683 -26.58 48.35 29.35
CA THR A 683 -27.09 47.09 28.77
C THR A 683 -25.94 46.22 28.24
N ASN A 684 -24.98 46.82 27.53
CA ASN A 684 -23.77 46.11 27.09
C ASN A 684 -22.98 45.53 28.28
N LEU A 685 -22.91 46.25 29.41
CA LEU A 685 -22.25 45.77 30.61
C LEU A 685 -22.94 44.54 31.20
N ILE A 686 -24.27 44.51 31.25
CA ILE A 686 -25.01 43.32 31.69
C ILE A 686 -24.80 42.17 30.73
N ASN A 687 -24.88 42.41 29.42
CA ASN A 687 -24.66 41.37 28.42
C ASN A 687 -23.26 40.75 28.56
N MET A 688 -22.23 41.58 28.80
CA MET A 688 -20.89 41.08 29.16
C MET A 688 -20.90 40.24 30.44
N ALA A 689 -21.60 40.70 31.49
CA ALA A 689 -21.70 39.96 32.75
C ALA A 689 -22.41 38.62 32.60
N GLU A 690 -23.43 38.53 31.74
CA GLU A 690 -24.13 37.27 31.46
C GLU A 690 -23.28 36.30 30.64
N GLN A 691 -22.53 36.79 29.65
CA GLN A 691 -21.60 35.97 28.87
C GLN A 691 -20.43 35.44 29.72
N TYR A 692 -19.91 36.26 30.63
CA TYR A 692 -18.70 35.95 31.42
C TYR A 692 -18.96 35.27 32.77
N ARG A 693 -20.22 34.94 33.08
CA ARG A 693 -20.63 34.36 34.37
C ARG A 693 -19.88 33.07 34.75
N ASP A 694 -19.46 32.31 33.74
CA ASP A 694 -18.81 31.00 33.90
C ASP A 694 -17.28 31.13 34.14
N LEU A 695 -16.69 32.32 33.99
CA LEU A 695 -15.26 32.56 34.22
C LEU A 695 -14.92 32.50 35.72
N SER A 696 -13.82 31.84 36.06
CA SER A 696 -13.35 31.71 37.45
C SER A 696 -12.94 33.04 38.10
N ALA A 697 -12.54 34.02 37.28
CA ALA A 697 -12.16 35.37 37.68
C ALA A 697 -13.34 36.37 37.63
N PHE A 698 -14.58 35.91 37.42
CA PHE A 698 -15.76 36.78 37.33
C PHE A 698 -15.90 37.77 38.51
N PRO A 699 -15.66 37.38 39.79
CA PRO A 699 -15.73 38.32 40.91
C PRO A 699 -14.68 39.44 40.87
N GLU A 700 -13.49 39.15 40.33
CA GLU A 700 -12.41 40.13 40.14
C GLU A 700 -12.65 41.03 38.92
N ILE A 701 -13.27 40.49 37.86
CA ILE A 701 -13.60 41.24 36.65
C ILE A 701 -14.69 42.28 36.96
N PHE A 702 -15.78 41.86 37.61
CA PHE A 702 -16.91 42.72 37.99
C PHE A 702 -16.80 43.18 39.46
N ASP A 703 -15.61 43.63 39.85
CA ASP A 703 -15.29 44.04 41.22
C ASP A 703 -16.09 45.28 41.69
N ALA A 704 -15.91 45.67 42.95
CA ALA A 704 -16.52 46.83 43.60
C ALA A 704 -16.43 48.13 42.77
N SER A 705 -15.41 48.25 41.92
CA SER A 705 -15.22 49.39 41.03
C SER A 705 -16.34 49.53 39.97
N VAL A 706 -16.90 48.41 39.49
CA VAL A 706 -18.03 48.38 38.55
C VAL A 706 -19.33 48.67 39.29
N VAL A 707 -19.51 48.06 40.46
CA VAL A 707 -20.65 48.29 41.34
C VAL A 707 -20.74 49.76 41.75
N SER A 708 -19.61 50.38 42.07
CA SER A 708 -19.53 51.80 42.41
C SER A 708 -19.89 52.70 41.23
N ALA A 709 -19.46 52.34 40.01
CA ALA A 709 -19.81 53.10 38.81
C ALA A 709 -21.33 53.07 38.55
N LEU A 710 -21.96 51.88 38.60
CA LEU A 710 -23.41 51.73 38.42
C LEU A 710 -24.21 52.42 39.54
N SER A 711 -23.71 52.33 40.78
CA SER A 711 -24.28 53.06 41.93
C SER A 711 -24.28 54.57 41.70
N SER A 712 -23.21 55.12 41.13
CA SER A 712 -23.11 56.56 40.85
C SER A 712 -24.11 57.05 39.80
N ILE A 713 -24.47 56.17 38.85
CA ILE A 713 -25.43 56.43 37.76
C ILE A 713 -26.88 56.25 38.25
N LYS A 714 -27.10 55.65 39.44
CA LYS A 714 -28.41 55.31 40.02
C LYS A 714 -29.20 54.28 39.19
N ASP A 715 -28.52 53.45 38.42
CA ASP A 715 -29.16 52.38 37.67
C ASP A 715 -29.37 51.14 38.55
N THR A 716 -30.55 51.09 39.18
CA THR A 716 -30.86 50.10 40.23
C THR A 716 -31.07 48.70 39.69
N LYS A 717 -31.66 48.56 38.48
CA LYS A 717 -32.01 47.26 37.88
C LYS A 717 -30.75 46.47 37.52
N THR A 718 -29.83 47.13 36.82
CA THR A 718 -28.60 46.51 36.32
C THR A 718 -27.65 46.16 37.45
N LEU A 719 -27.57 47.03 38.46
CA LEU A 719 -26.84 46.81 39.70
C LEU A 719 -27.38 45.62 40.51
N GLN A 720 -28.71 45.47 40.63
CA GLN A 720 -29.32 44.31 41.31
C GLN A 720 -28.98 43.00 40.59
N ARG A 721 -29.11 42.97 39.25
CA ARG A 721 -28.77 41.80 38.44
C ARG A 721 -27.30 41.39 38.61
N LEU A 722 -26.39 42.35 38.55
CA LEU A 722 -24.95 42.10 38.72
C LEU A 722 -24.62 41.59 40.14
N ARG A 723 -25.28 42.11 41.19
CA ARG A 723 -25.12 41.59 42.56
C ARG A 723 -25.55 40.13 42.69
N ILE A 724 -26.64 39.73 42.02
CA ILE A 724 -27.09 38.34 41.99
C ILE A 724 -26.02 37.45 41.34
N LEU A 725 -25.52 37.83 40.16
CA LEU A 725 -24.47 37.08 39.46
C LEU A 725 -23.19 36.96 40.31
N LEU A 726 -22.76 38.04 40.95
CA LEU A 726 -21.60 38.03 41.86
C LEU A 726 -21.81 37.08 43.05
N SER A 727 -23.01 37.06 43.64
CA SER A 727 -23.33 36.15 44.74
C SER A 727 -23.27 34.68 44.30
N GLN A 728 -23.82 34.37 43.12
CA GLN A 728 -23.81 33.02 42.54
C GLN A 728 -22.38 32.56 42.22
N SER A 729 -21.58 33.43 41.58
CA SER A 729 -20.18 33.14 41.24
C SER A 729 -19.33 32.89 42.49
N ARG A 730 -19.52 33.68 43.57
CA ARG A 730 -18.82 33.48 44.85
C ARG A 730 -19.15 32.12 45.48
N LEU A 731 -20.38 31.63 45.35
CA LEU A 731 -20.78 30.30 45.85
C LEU A 731 -20.19 29.16 44.98
N ALA A 732 -20.11 29.38 43.66
CA ALA A 732 -19.58 28.39 42.70
C ALA A 732 -18.05 28.28 42.72
N ARG A 733 -17.32 29.31 43.18
CA ARG A 733 -15.86 29.39 43.10
C ARG A 733 -15.15 28.24 43.83
N ARG A 734 -14.09 27.71 43.21
CA ARG A 734 -13.21 26.65 43.74
C ARG A 734 -11.74 27.04 43.59
N PRO A 735 -10.82 26.54 44.45
CA PRO A 735 -9.39 26.77 44.29
C PRO A 735 -8.84 26.06 43.03
N LEU A 736 -7.86 26.68 42.37
CA LEU A 736 -7.27 26.15 41.13
C LEU A 736 -6.40 24.93 41.40
N THR A 737 -6.55 23.90 40.56
CA THR A 737 -5.69 22.69 40.58
C THR A 737 -5.15 22.39 39.18
N LEU A 738 -4.42 23.34 38.59
CA LEU A 738 -3.91 23.26 37.21
C LEU A 738 -2.84 22.16 37.04
N HIS A 739 -1.99 21.96 38.05
CA HIS A 739 -0.87 21.01 38.01
C HIS A 739 -1.26 19.58 38.40
N LYS A 740 -2.42 19.10 37.94
CA LYS A 740 -2.83 17.69 38.08
C LYS A 740 -2.46 16.93 36.80
N HIS A 741 -1.16 16.75 36.57
CA HIS A 741 -0.67 16.01 35.41
C HIS A 741 -0.80 14.50 35.62
N ARG A 742 -1.14 13.77 34.55
CA ARG A 742 -1.08 12.30 34.56
C ARG A 742 0.40 11.88 34.59
N PRO A 743 0.80 10.93 35.47
CA PRO A 743 2.18 10.45 35.50
C PRO A 743 2.52 9.77 34.16
N LEU A 744 3.74 10.00 33.66
CA LEU A 744 4.21 9.36 32.44
C LEU A 744 4.36 7.83 32.66
N PRO A 745 3.99 6.99 31.68
CA PRO A 745 4.21 5.56 31.76
C PRO A 745 5.71 5.21 31.72
N ILE A 746 6.07 4.02 32.22
CA ILE A 746 7.42 3.49 32.09
C ILE A 746 7.75 3.31 30.60
N ARG A 747 8.95 3.74 30.19
CA ARG A 747 9.41 3.58 28.80
C ARG A 747 9.46 2.09 28.43
N THR A 748 8.66 1.69 27.45
CA THR A 748 8.65 0.33 26.90
C THR A 748 9.78 0.14 25.89
N SER A 749 10.35 -1.06 25.82
CA SER A 749 11.37 -1.45 24.84
C SER A 749 10.90 -2.68 24.06
N VAL A 750 11.12 -2.69 22.74
CA VAL A 750 10.83 -3.86 21.92
C VAL A 750 11.93 -4.91 22.12
N PRO A 751 11.60 -6.16 22.49
CA PRO A 751 12.61 -7.21 22.66
C PRO A 751 13.24 -7.57 21.30
N LYS A 752 14.56 -7.69 21.26
CA LYS A 752 15.28 -8.17 20.07
C LYS A 752 15.29 -9.70 20.05
N PHE A 753 14.57 -10.29 19.11
CA PHE A 753 14.59 -11.74 18.85
C PHE A 753 14.43 -12.02 17.35
N GLU A 754 14.79 -13.23 16.94
CA GLU A 754 14.59 -13.74 15.58
C GLU A 754 13.29 -14.54 15.57
N GLU A 755 12.35 -14.21 14.69
CA GLU A 755 11.03 -14.86 14.63
C GLU A 755 11.14 -16.36 14.34
N SER A 756 11.94 -16.73 13.34
CA SER A 756 12.21 -18.11 12.96
C SER A 756 13.52 -18.63 13.55
N PHE A 757 13.68 -18.56 14.88
CA PHE A 757 14.90 -18.99 15.57
C PHE A 757 15.15 -20.51 15.48
N ALA A 758 16.31 -20.90 14.97
CA ALA A 758 16.77 -22.28 14.88
C ALA A 758 18.13 -22.45 15.58
N PRO A 759 18.26 -23.32 16.62
CA PRO A 759 19.49 -23.48 17.42
C PRO A 759 20.76 -23.93 16.68
N GLY A 760 20.65 -24.34 15.41
CA GLY A 760 21.77 -24.75 14.56
C GLY A 760 22.16 -23.73 13.48
N LYS A 761 21.37 -22.67 13.29
CA LYS A 761 21.61 -21.60 12.32
C LYS A 761 22.30 -20.44 13.02
N HIS A 762 23.29 -19.85 12.34
CA HIS A 762 23.91 -18.60 12.79
C HIS A 762 23.20 -17.45 12.08
N TYR A 763 22.75 -16.47 12.85
CA TYR A 763 22.10 -15.25 12.38
C TYR A 763 23.12 -14.12 12.53
N ASP A 764 23.58 -13.58 11.40
CA ASP A 764 24.50 -12.45 11.32
C ASP A 764 23.97 -11.55 10.19
N PRO A 765 23.77 -10.24 10.42
CA PRO A 765 23.38 -9.30 9.36
C PRO A 765 24.40 -9.26 8.21
N ASP A 766 25.69 -9.40 8.53
CA ASP A 766 26.76 -9.31 7.54
C ASP A 766 27.01 -10.67 6.88
N LYS A 767 26.55 -10.79 5.63
CA LYS A 767 26.65 -12.05 4.88
C LYS A 767 28.11 -12.50 4.69
N GLU A 768 29.02 -11.59 4.35
CA GLU A 768 30.44 -11.91 4.14
C GLU A 768 31.09 -12.50 5.39
N ARG A 769 30.77 -11.94 6.56
CA ARG A 769 31.27 -12.43 7.86
C ARG A 769 30.73 -13.82 8.15
N SER A 770 29.44 -14.03 7.87
CA SER A 770 28.78 -15.33 8.02
C SER A 770 29.39 -16.42 7.12
N ASP A 771 29.66 -16.08 5.86
CA ASP A 771 30.21 -16.99 4.87
C ASP A 771 31.69 -17.31 5.16
N ALA A 772 32.48 -16.32 5.56
CA ALA A 772 33.85 -16.51 6.01
C ALA A 772 33.92 -17.41 7.26
N ALA A 773 33.03 -17.23 8.23
CA ALA A 773 32.95 -18.06 9.43
C ALA A 773 32.54 -19.51 9.09
N LYS A 774 31.59 -19.67 8.17
CA LYS A 774 31.16 -20.98 7.66
C LYS A 774 32.31 -21.70 6.96
N LEU A 775 33.02 -21.03 6.04
CA LEU A 775 34.16 -21.58 5.31
C LEU A 775 35.29 -22.00 6.26
N ARG A 776 35.60 -21.17 7.27
CA ARG A 776 36.59 -21.50 8.31
C ARG A 776 36.20 -22.75 9.10
N LYS A 777 34.91 -22.91 9.42
CA LYS A 777 34.38 -24.09 10.14
C LYS A 777 34.49 -25.36 9.29
N GLU A 778 34.16 -25.27 8.00
CA GLU A 778 34.27 -26.38 7.05
C GLU A 778 35.73 -26.79 6.85
N TYR A 779 36.62 -25.83 6.55
CA TYR A 779 38.06 -26.07 6.41
C TYR A 779 38.64 -26.78 7.65
N LYS A 780 38.31 -26.31 8.86
CA LYS A 780 38.79 -26.92 10.11
C LYS A 780 38.25 -28.35 10.30
N ARG A 781 37.02 -28.62 9.88
CA ARG A 781 36.40 -29.96 9.95
C ARG A 781 37.10 -30.92 8.98
N GLU A 782 37.24 -30.52 7.72
CA GLU A 782 37.86 -31.34 6.67
C GLU A 782 39.34 -31.60 6.97
N ARG A 783 40.09 -30.56 7.32
CA ARG A 783 41.50 -30.69 7.73
C ARG A 783 41.67 -31.68 8.90
N LYS A 784 40.79 -31.62 9.91
CA LYS A 784 40.83 -32.55 11.05
C LYS A 784 40.43 -33.97 10.65
N GLY A 785 39.52 -34.13 9.68
CA GLY A 785 39.15 -35.42 9.11
C GLY A 785 40.30 -36.06 8.34
N ALA A 786 40.85 -35.34 7.37
CA ALA A 786 41.98 -35.79 6.54
C ALA A 786 43.20 -36.18 7.39
N MET A 787 43.61 -35.30 8.32
CA MET A 787 44.72 -35.60 9.24
C MET A 787 44.48 -36.84 10.11
N ARG A 788 43.22 -37.11 10.47
CA ARG A 788 42.87 -38.29 11.27
C ARG A 788 43.01 -39.57 10.45
N GLU A 789 42.55 -39.58 9.21
CA GLU A 789 42.69 -40.77 8.35
C GLU A 789 44.15 -41.03 7.98
N LEU A 790 44.91 -40.00 7.57
CA LEU A 790 46.35 -40.14 7.30
C LEU A 790 47.13 -40.73 8.48
N ARG A 791 46.84 -40.30 9.71
CA ARG A 791 47.46 -40.86 10.92
C ARG A 791 47.10 -42.33 11.13
N LYS A 792 45.86 -42.72 10.87
CA LYS A 792 45.44 -44.13 10.99
C LYS A 792 46.07 -45.00 9.90
N ASP A 793 46.20 -44.47 8.69
CA ASP A 793 46.83 -45.16 7.56
C ASP A 793 48.31 -45.36 7.82
N ALA A 794 49.02 -44.31 8.29
CA ALA A 794 50.40 -44.42 8.75
C ALA A 794 50.58 -45.49 9.85
N ASN A 795 49.68 -45.52 10.83
CA ASN A 795 49.70 -46.55 11.89
C ASN A 795 49.40 -47.96 11.37
N PHE A 796 48.63 -48.10 10.29
CA PHE A 796 48.37 -49.39 9.66
C PHE A 796 49.61 -49.87 8.90
N VAL A 797 50.19 -49.01 8.06
CA VAL A 797 51.44 -49.31 7.33
C VAL A 797 52.56 -49.69 8.31
N ALA A 798 52.72 -48.94 9.40
CA ALA A 798 53.73 -49.23 10.42
C ALA A 798 53.55 -50.61 11.06
N ARG A 799 52.29 -51.04 11.33
CA ARG A 799 52.00 -52.38 11.88
C ARG A 799 52.28 -53.48 10.87
N GLU A 800 51.90 -53.28 9.61
CA GLU A 800 52.12 -54.26 8.54
C GLU A 800 53.61 -54.43 8.24
N GLN A 801 54.36 -53.33 8.08
CA GLN A 801 55.81 -53.38 7.90
C GLN A 801 56.54 -54.07 9.06
N LEU A 802 56.11 -53.81 10.30
CA LEU A 802 56.68 -54.47 11.48
C LEU A 802 56.38 -55.97 11.49
N ARG A 803 55.16 -56.37 11.09
CA ARG A 803 54.77 -57.78 10.96
C ARG A 803 55.60 -58.48 9.89
N GLU A 804 55.67 -57.91 8.68
CA GLU A 804 56.46 -58.43 7.57
C GLU A 804 57.94 -58.58 7.96
N LYS A 805 58.50 -57.58 8.65
CA LYS A 805 59.88 -57.64 9.15
C LYS A 805 60.08 -58.78 10.16
N LYS A 806 59.19 -58.93 11.15
CA LYS A 806 59.28 -60.03 12.13
C LYS A 806 59.18 -61.40 11.49
N GLU A 807 58.28 -61.57 10.53
CA GLU A 807 58.12 -62.84 9.80
C GLU A 807 59.35 -63.13 8.93
N ALA A 808 59.89 -62.13 8.24
CA ALA A 808 61.12 -62.25 7.46
C ALA A 808 62.34 -62.62 8.34
N ASP A 809 62.51 -61.94 9.48
CA ASP A 809 63.59 -62.21 10.43
C ASP A 809 63.47 -63.63 11.02
N GLN A 810 62.27 -64.07 11.40
CA GLN A 810 62.02 -65.43 11.89
C GLN A 810 62.27 -66.50 10.83
N ALA A 811 61.85 -66.25 9.58
CA ALA A 811 62.10 -67.15 8.47
C ALA A 811 63.59 -67.26 8.16
N TYR A 812 64.31 -66.14 8.20
CA TYR A 812 65.76 -66.09 8.04
C TYR A 812 66.47 -66.85 9.15
N GLU A 813 66.15 -66.60 10.42
CA GLU A 813 66.73 -67.31 11.56
C GLU A 813 66.47 -68.81 11.49
N LYS A 814 65.23 -69.23 11.18
CA LYS A 814 64.88 -70.65 11.06
C LYS A 814 65.66 -71.32 9.92
N LYS A 815 65.80 -70.64 8.78
CA LYS A 815 66.60 -71.12 7.64
C LYS A 815 68.08 -71.22 8.02
N PHE A 816 68.63 -70.21 8.67
CA PHE A 816 70.02 -70.17 9.11
C PHE A 816 70.32 -71.29 10.12
N ARG A 817 69.48 -71.46 11.16
CA ARG A 817 69.62 -72.54 12.14
C ARG A 817 69.55 -73.92 11.50
N ARG A 818 68.66 -74.12 10.51
CA ARG A 818 68.59 -75.37 9.75
C ARG A 818 69.89 -75.65 8.98
N LEU A 819 70.40 -74.66 8.24
CA LEU A 819 71.64 -74.80 7.46
C LEU A 819 72.85 -75.08 8.37
N VAL A 820 72.96 -74.35 9.50
CA VAL A 820 74.04 -74.59 10.48
C VAL A 820 73.92 -75.99 11.10
N ALA A 821 72.70 -76.44 11.42
CA ALA A 821 72.50 -77.80 11.94
C ALA A 821 72.86 -78.88 10.90
N GLU A 822 72.57 -78.65 9.62
CA GLU A 822 72.94 -79.54 8.51
C GLU A 822 74.47 -79.61 8.34
N ILE A 823 75.16 -78.46 8.31
CA ILE A 823 76.62 -78.38 8.28
C ILE A 823 77.24 -79.08 9.50
N ASN A 824 76.76 -78.81 10.71
CA ASN A 824 77.26 -79.46 11.93
C ASN A 824 77.01 -80.98 11.93
N SER A 825 75.91 -81.43 11.31
CA SER A 825 75.63 -82.86 11.16
C SER A 825 76.60 -83.51 10.18
N GLU A 826 76.97 -82.83 9.09
CA GLU A 826 78.00 -83.29 8.15
C GLU A 826 79.38 -83.33 8.81
N GLU A 827 79.78 -82.26 9.50
CA GLU A 827 81.03 -82.21 10.28
C GLU A 827 81.07 -83.29 11.36
N GLY A 828 79.96 -83.49 12.09
CA GLY A 828 79.85 -84.54 13.08
C GLY A 828 79.96 -85.94 12.48
N ARG A 829 79.37 -86.17 11.29
CA ARG A 829 79.53 -87.44 10.56
C ARG A 829 80.98 -87.66 10.15
N LEU A 830 81.60 -86.66 9.51
CA LEU A 830 83.01 -86.69 9.08
C LEU A 830 83.97 -86.85 10.27
N GLY A 831 83.72 -86.16 11.38
CA GLY A 831 84.51 -86.25 12.60
C GLY A 831 84.40 -87.63 13.26
N ASN A 832 83.20 -88.23 13.30
CA ASN A 832 82.99 -89.59 13.79
C ASN A 832 83.63 -90.64 12.87
N GLU A 833 83.54 -90.46 11.55
CA GLU A 833 84.23 -91.29 10.56
C GLU A 833 85.75 -91.22 10.75
N TYR A 834 86.31 -90.01 10.87
CA TYR A 834 87.74 -89.79 11.15
C TYR A 834 88.18 -90.38 12.49
N ALA A 835 87.38 -90.24 13.56
CA ALA A 835 87.67 -90.81 14.87
C ALA A 835 87.69 -92.35 14.83
N ARG A 836 86.71 -92.97 14.15
CA ARG A 836 86.68 -94.43 13.92
C ARG A 836 87.89 -94.90 13.12
N GLU A 837 88.28 -94.16 12.09
CA GLU A 837 89.47 -94.47 11.29
C GLU A 837 90.75 -94.36 12.13
N LYS A 838 90.86 -93.31 12.95
CA LYS A 838 91.97 -93.10 13.89
C LYS A 838 92.06 -94.21 14.95
N GLU A 839 90.93 -94.65 15.51
CA GLU A 839 90.89 -95.79 16.44
C GLU A 839 91.25 -97.11 15.77
N ARG A 840 90.76 -97.35 14.54
CA ARG A 840 91.18 -98.52 13.75
C ARG A 840 92.69 -98.53 13.55
N ARG A 841 93.29 -97.39 13.17
CA ARG A 841 94.75 -97.24 13.02
C ARG A 841 95.52 -97.48 14.33
N LYS A 842 94.95 -97.11 15.48
CA LYS A 842 95.52 -97.38 16.81
C LYS A 842 95.43 -98.85 17.22
N LYS A 843 94.35 -99.56 16.86
CA LYS A 843 94.19 -101.00 17.14
C LYS A 843 95.04 -101.92 16.24
N THR A 844 95.49 -101.42 15.09
CA THR A 844 96.38 -102.13 14.16
C THR A 844 97.87 -101.91 14.42
N LYS A 845 98.23 -101.11 15.44
CA LYS A 845 99.59 -101.02 16.00
C LYS A 845 99.60 -101.72 17.35
#